data_AF-K5VU68-F1
#
_entry.id   AF-K5VU68-F1
#
_cell.length_a   1.000
_cell.length_b   1.000
_cell.length_c   1.000
_cell.angle_alpha   90.00
_cell.angle_beta   90.00
_cell.angle_gamma   90.00
#
_symmetry.space_group_name_H-M   'P 1'
#
loop_
_entity.id
_entity.type
_entity.pdbx_description
1 polymer ?
#
loop_
_entity_poly.entity_id
_entity_poly.type
_entity_poly.pdbx_seq_one_letter_code
_entity_poly.pdbx_strand_id
1 'polypeptide(L)'
;MCVGENNAPQAQHYLNAQLGALYENAVGCVERHGKGLQPDADHKYSFAPAEFYYGKHRRGQASKADMMFYTSFGKPKLEFICNHDVIIRLTLKEGHYNTEFSKGNANPAIIEKNKSFKEAEIAFRVPFTVEAFPGQAVGLAGSDNVISLVILNFPKAQLVQINSELEVGRQALAFYLSEYLLVLQSAGNHVLFSLPDFDDDRRRLFIDFSTYARSLLDVDEIYDISVEKINTFLSSSWLKAAMLAGGKNGPSADHAALSLAEYQSNWSLDESSNTHFHIKLGSPRIKALCNQEVVLYFVIDEVLFYDSKDFSVAAKQTYQNWELALLINVVYEKEEEGKVTRCKLDFNSCRFMRQLCQWADFDQTNEDALRYVQKLVDFFTGEYLDVLEQAHYNVVYHYDERWPPLSGVPEAEHEEIEAEDAELIDEESDSEDEEEVVKGDVSTYRELGAGGATIVEGVAASAAAGAAAGVAIIEGSDAAASAAGAEAGKAARRALTAKAGPVTPRVIRQGTVSRTPEGKTILTKHNGTVVEYVSKAAAVKELIEKTHTHGFDHVSAVSQASINAWFKSLWSVASTSKSTVDSLLSRFAYEQYFSTKFQAPTLRLLSNNRAIIWLHLQDGWLKTLKNWQPWNESEAYKFDNWRLAFEVELKLADSDKLQGVSTAWNAKLEDSFAYKQHGKKDDRVLKHIYLDFKTAEFIHDLSSFDGLFHSHEKRPIEKVQALVTYLREYYFSQIIATGTHVLYTLPVFKAGASLPSANALTDLTFQIYSKIAYDRRNWAAMAKEGEPALLILGMTQFRALPAAKIEWSGSWIANSTRSVSYGTVCLSKQIFLQERLLGLLAKVNGETTVSSQPFRLECKGAWKLQLTTWAANEDRKKCVCTWKFDGEADGMLKYKWIHRDGWKYEHEGTTDITNGTYWVDCHTVNYLEIPTTFTNGQLEIKLRGDVKVSLGVDGGAQKWSTKSGASWRTSICIGTSEDGLKVSVPAPPVPVYLPASTIGEALPAFWNDPEALLRAHLPQTVDLGDVLGLFRTFEGTYTGLFPGTSAFTLANPAFNKDGDVLFELVPHTQLSASAPLVSKAAARAAGTAAARDHRTYASSVRPRGEHRSLSLLQRVKNKLTGDHDDEKHRHADGKPANGSASPAAPSPVTPAVESPAASPPTPPAAKGGRKDAKPEKA
;
A
#
# COMPACT_ATOMS: atom_id res chain seq x y z
N MET A 1 40.59 -48.76 4.30
CA MET A 1 40.00 -47.65 3.52
C MET A 1 39.57 -48.24 2.19
N CYS A 2 38.36 -47.96 1.75
CA CYS A 2 37.83 -48.52 0.51
C CYS A 2 38.21 -47.59 -0.64
N VAL A 3 39.08 -48.05 -1.54
CA VAL A 3 39.52 -47.25 -2.69
C VAL A 3 38.36 -47.08 -3.67
N GLY A 4 38.10 -45.84 -4.08
CA GLY A 4 37.05 -45.52 -5.06
C GLY A 4 35.64 -45.41 -4.47
N GLU A 5 35.48 -45.60 -3.16
CA GLU A 5 34.22 -45.42 -2.45
C GLU A 5 34.27 -44.18 -1.54
N ASN A 6 33.11 -43.68 -1.13
CA ASN A 6 33.02 -42.64 -0.11
C ASN A 6 33.41 -43.20 1.28
N ASN A 7 34.51 -42.73 1.84
CA ASN A 7 35.10 -43.18 3.11
C ASN A 7 34.53 -42.44 4.35
N ALA A 8 33.46 -41.64 4.20
CA ALA A 8 32.78 -40.97 5.31
C ALA A 8 32.37 -41.89 6.49
N PRO A 9 31.84 -43.12 6.28
CA PRO A 9 31.53 -44.03 7.40
C PRO A 9 32.78 -44.39 8.22
N GLN A 10 33.89 -44.67 7.54
CA GLN A 10 35.17 -45.03 8.16
C GLN A 10 35.78 -43.82 8.88
N ALA A 11 35.68 -42.63 8.30
CA ALA A 11 36.12 -41.39 8.93
C ALA A 11 35.31 -41.10 10.21
N GLN A 12 33.99 -41.19 10.16
CA GLN A 12 33.14 -41.03 11.35
C GLN A 12 33.48 -42.08 12.43
N HIS A 13 33.71 -43.34 12.05
CA HIS A 13 34.12 -44.38 12.99
C HIS A 13 35.45 -44.03 13.67
N TYR A 14 36.45 -43.59 12.89
CA TYR A 14 37.76 -43.19 13.39
C TYR A 14 37.72 -41.99 14.33
N LEU A 15 36.92 -40.96 13.99
CA LEU A 15 36.70 -39.78 14.83
C LEU A 15 36.02 -40.14 16.16
N ASN A 16 35.01 -41.02 16.11
CA ASN A 16 34.35 -41.54 17.32
C ASN A 16 35.29 -42.37 18.21
N ALA A 17 36.22 -43.12 17.61
CA ALA A 17 37.22 -43.87 18.37
C ALA A 17 38.16 -42.93 19.13
N GLN A 18 38.60 -41.83 18.52
CA GLN A 18 39.43 -40.80 19.17
C GLN A 18 38.71 -40.16 20.36
N LEU A 19 37.47 -39.70 20.16
CA LEU A 19 36.66 -39.16 21.26
C LEU A 19 36.41 -40.20 22.36
N GLY A 20 36.24 -41.46 21.99
CA GLY A 20 36.16 -42.58 22.91
C GLY A 20 37.38 -42.73 23.80
N ALA A 21 38.58 -42.67 23.21
CA ALA A 21 39.83 -42.73 23.96
C ALA A 21 39.99 -41.53 24.90
N LEU A 22 39.64 -40.32 24.45
CA LEU A 22 39.65 -39.11 25.29
C LEU A 22 38.68 -39.24 26.48
N TYR A 23 37.49 -39.80 26.25
CA TYR A 23 36.52 -40.10 27.31
C TYR A 23 37.05 -41.12 28.32
N GLU A 24 37.58 -42.26 27.85
CA GLU A 24 38.11 -43.32 28.71
C GLU A 24 39.29 -42.83 29.56
N ASN A 25 40.16 -41.99 28.99
CA ASN A 25 41.23 -41.32 29.72
C ASN A 25 40.68 -40.39 30.82
N ALA A 26 39.65 -39.61 30.50
CA ALA A 26 38.99 -38.72 31.46
C ALA A 26 38.33 -39.48 32.61
N VAL A 27 37.63 -40.60 32.31
CA VAL A 27 37.07 -41.49 33.33
C VAL A 27 38.17 -42.01 34.26
N GLY A 28 39.27 -42.51 33.71
CA GLY A 28 40.39 -42.98 34.51
C GLY A 28 41.08 -41.86 35.32
N CYS A 29 41.01 -40.60 34.88
CA CYS A 29 41.46 -39.43 35.64
C CYS A 29 40.49 -39.10 36.79
N VAL A 30 39.18 -39.13 36.54
CA VAL A 30 38.14 -38.93 37.56
C VAL A 30 38.22 -40.02 38.63
N GLU A 31 38.45 -41.28 38.27
CA GLU A 31 38.61 -42.38 39.23
C GLU A 31 39.84 -42.21 40.14
N ARG A 32 40.96 -41.71 39.59
CA ARG A 32 42.22 -41.55 40.35
C ARG A 32 42.27 -40.28 41.19
N HIS A 33 41.71 -39.19 40.68
CA HIS A 33 41.87 -37.85 41.27
C HIS A 33 40.55 -37.24 41.76
N GLY A 34 39.41 -37.82 41.40
CA GLY A 34 38.09 -37.32 41.74
C GLY A 34 37.77 -37.57 43.21
N LYS A 35 37.29 -36.51 43.88
CA LYS A 35 36.80 -36.57 45.27
C LYS A 35 35.27 -36.44 45.35
N GLY A 36 34.58 -36.59 44.21
CA GLY A 36 33.15 -36.31 44.08
C GLY A 36 32.79 -34.82 44.19
N LEU A 37 33.77 -33.93 44.02
CA LEU A 37 33.64 -32.46 44.07
C LEU A 37 34.22 -31.84 42.80
N GLN A 38 33.99 -30.53 42.61
CA GLN A 38 34.57 -29.80 41.50
C GLN A 38 36.10 -29.97 41.48
N PRO A 39 36.71 -30.38 40.35
CA PRO A 39 38.15 -30.56 40.28
C PRO A 39 38.89 -29.22 40.42
N ASP A 40 40.12 -29.29 40.93
CA ASP A 40 41.06 -28.17 40.90
C ASP A 40 41.30 -27.71 39.44
N ALA A 41 41.69 -26.44 39.26
CA ALA A 41 41.88 -25.85 37.94
C ALA A 41 42.81 -26.67 37.02
N ASP A 42 43.83 -27.31 37.60
CA ASP A 42 44.81 -28.15 36.90
C ASP A 42 44.20 -29.42 36.30
N HIS A 43 43.10 -29.92 36.88
CA HIS A 43 42.44 -31.16 36.46
C HIS A 43 41.14 -30.92 35.68
N LYS A 44 40.66 -29.66 35.63
CA LYS A 44 39.39 -29.29 34.99
C LYS A 44 39.27 -29.82 33.56
N TYR A 45 40.32 -29.66 32.75
CA TYR A 45 40.29 -30.08 31.34
C TYR A 45 40.36 -31.60 31.17
N SER A 46 41.15 -32.28 32.01
CA SER A 46 41.27 -33.74 32.00
C SER A 46 40.00 -34.45 32.47
N PHE A 47 39.17 -33.78 33.29
CA PHE A 47 37.90 -34.32 33.77
C PHE A 47 36.76 -34.09 32.80
N ALA A 48 36.79 -32.98 32.05
CA ALA A 48 35.66 -32.49 31.28
C ALA A 48 34.98 -33.53 30.37
N PRO A 49 35.68 -34.42 29.63
CA PRO A 49 34.99 -35.43 28.82
C PRO A 49 34.11 -36.40 29.65
N ALA A 50 34.41 -36.62 30.93
CA ALA A 50 33.70 -37.55 31.80
C ALA A 50 32.75 -36.87 32.80
N GLU A 51 33.14 -35.74 33.39
CA GLU A 51 32.30 -34.99 34.35
C GLU A 51 32.43 -33.48 34.13
N PHE A 52 31.33 -32.75 34.32
CA PHE A 52 31.32 -31.28 34.28
C PHE A 52 30.59 -30.68 35.46
N TYR A 53 31.14 -29.56 35.93
CA TYR A 53 30.72 -28.84 37.12
C TYR A 53 30.66 -27.35 36.80
N TYR A 54 29.51 -26.71 37.05
CA TYR A 54 29.31 -25.27 36.86
C TYR A 54 28.71 -24.63 38.13
N GLY A 55 29.23 -23.48 38.54
CA GLY A 55 28.83 -22.78 39.76
C GLY A 55 29.92 -22.76 40.84
N LYS A 56 29.54 -22.41 42.08
CA LYS A 56 30.43 -22.32 43.24
C LYS A 56 29.86 -23.09 44.43
N HIS A 57 30.74 -23.72 45.20
CA HIS A 57 30.37 -24.33 46.48
C HIS A 57 29.95 -23.30 47.54
N ARG A 58 29.05 -23.70 48.45
CA ARG A 58 28.73 -22.93 49.65
C ARG A 58 29.91 -22.96 50.62
N ARG A 59 30.13 -21.88 51.37
CA ARG A 59 31.20 -21.84 52.39
C ARG A 59 30.87 -22.83 53.51
N GLY A 60 31.78 -23.77 53.78
CA GLY A 60 31.74 -24.67 54.95
C GLY A 60 31.55 -26.15 54.63
N GLN A 61 30.87 -26.51 53.54
CA GLN A 61 30.68 -27.90 53.14
C GLN A 61 30.44 -27.98 51.62
N ALA A 62 31.47 -28.36 50.86
CA ALA A 62 31.35 -28.51 49.42
C ALA A 62 30.53 -29.77 49.10
N SER A 63 29.43 -29.60 48.35
CA SER A 63 28.63 -30.69 47.80
C SER A 63 28.36 -30.48 46.32
N LYS A 64 28.10 -31.57 45.58
CA LYS A 64 27.58 -31.50 44.20
C LYS A 64 26.29 -30.70 44.15
N ALA A 65 25.42 -30.82 45.15
CA ALA A 65 24.15 -30.11 45.23
C ALA A 65 24.29 -28.58 45.29
N ASP A 66 25.46 -28.05 45.68
CA ASP A 66 25.72 -26.61 45.68
C ASP A 66 26.01 -26.05 44.29
N MET A 67 26.30 -26.93 43.32
CA MET A 67 26.62 -26.55 41.95
C MET A 67 25.34 -26.20 41.18
N MET A 68 25.43 -25.17 40.34
CA MET A 68 24.35 -24.75 39.45
C MET A 68 24.08 -25.81 38.38
N PHE A 69 25.13 -26.53 37.97
CA PHE A 69 25.01 -27.70 37.09
C PHE A 69 26.09 -28.71 37.46
N TYR A 70 25.69 -29.98 37.52
CA TYR A 70 26.60 -31.11 37.57
C TYR A 70 26.07 -32.19 36.66
N THR A 71 26.97 -32.84 35.92
CA THR A 71 26.63 -34.07 35.23
C THR A 71 27.84 -34.98 35.08
N SER A 72 27.60 -36.29 35.11
CA SER A 72 28.53 -37.26 34.55
C SER A 72 28.06 -37.68 33.16
N PHE A 73 29.00 -37.76 32.23
CA PHE A 73 28.75 -38.09 30.84
C PHE A 73 29.03 -39.57 30.56
N GLY A 74 28.29 -40.10 29.60
CA GLY A 74 28.66 -41.28 28.83
C GLY A 74 29.64 -40.92 27.71
N LYS A 75 30.05 -41.96 26.98
CA LYS A 75 30.95 -41.81 25.83
C LYS A 75 30.26 -40.94 24.75
N PRO A 76 30.82 -39.78 24.37
CA PRO A 76 30.21 -38.93 23.36
C PRO A 76 30.28 -39.59 21.97
N LYS A 77 29.33 -39.25 21.10
CA LYS A 77 29.26 -39.77 19.73
C LYS A 77 29.05 -38.66 18.71
N LEU A 78 29.77 -38.70 17.60
CA LEU A 78 29.59 -37.87 16.42
C LEU A 78 28.80 -38.60 15.34
N GLU A 79 27.82 -37.90 14.78
CA GLU A 79 27.04 -38.31 13.62
C GLU A 79 27.05 -37.17 12.60
N PHE A 80 27.76 -37.36 11.49
CA PHE A 80 27.86 -36.33 10.48
C PHE A 80 26.58 -36.26 9.65
N ILE A 81 26.03 -35.06 9.51
CA ILE A 81 24.83 -34.81 8.68
C ILE A 81 25.27 -34.38 7.29
N CYS A 82 26.33 -33.58 7.22
CA CYS A 82 26.87 -33.07 5.98
C CYS A 82 28.34 -32.67 6.14
N ASN A 83 28.95 -32.08 5.10
CA ASN A 83 30.35 -31.65 5.13
C ASN A 83 30.61 -30.41 5.99
N HIS A 84 29.56 -29.80 6.53
CA HIS A 84 29.64 -28.54 7.28
C HIS A 84 29.19 -28.70 8.74
N ASP A 85 28.29 -29.64 9.02
CA ASP A 85 27.71 -29.82 10.35
C ASP A 85 27.73 -31.29 10.80
N VAL A 86 28.00 -31.46 12.09
CA VAL A 86 27.97 -32.75 12.78
C VAL A 86 27.06 -32.67 13.99
N ILE A 87 26.36 -33.77 14.30
CA ILE A 87 25.69 -33.93 15.58
C ILE A 87 26.64 -34.54 16.58
N ILE A 88 26.87 -33.85 17.70
CA ILE A 88 27.46 -34.44 18.90
C ILE A 88 26.34 -34.87 19.84
N ARG A 89 26.23 -36.19 20.06
CA ARG A 89 25.36 -36.81 21.04
C ARG A 89 26.10 -36.95 22.36
N LEU A 90 25.54 -36.34 23.39
CA LEU A 90 26.00 -36.39 24.76
C LEU A 90 25.01 -37.23 25.56
N THR A 91 25.46 -38.36 26.09
CA THR A 91 24.70 -39.14 27.06
C THR A 91 24.99 -38.59 28.45
N LEU A 92 23.99 -38.08 29.15
CA LEU A 92 24.10 -37.65 30.54
C LEU A 92 23.66 -38.82 31.44
N LYS A 93 24.62 -39.45 32.13
CA LYS A 93 24.34 -40.62 32.98
C LYS A 93 23.56 -40.22 34.23
N GLU A 94 24.00 -39.19 34.91
CA GLU A 94 23.33 -38.61 36.08
C GLU A 94 23.74 -37.15 36.24
N GLY A 95 22.92 -36.38 36.95
CA GLY A 95 23.23 -34.99 37.24
C GLY A 95 22.03 -34.19 37.71
N HIS A 96 22.22 -32.87 37.77
CA HIS A 96 21.17 -31.91 37.99
C HIS A 96 21.49 -30.57 37.31
N TYR A 97 20.44 -29.82 36.99
CA TYR A 97 20.54 -28.45 36.48
C TYR A 97 19.68 -27.51 37.32
N ASN A 98 20.17 -26.30 37.58
CA ASN A 98 19.41 -25.26 38.24
C ASN A 98 18.54 -24.49 37.22
N THR A 99 17.26 -24.27 37.52
CA THR A 99 16.38 -23.53 36.62
C THR A 99 16.68 -22.01 36.58
N GLU A 100 17.43 -21.47 37.54
CA GLU A 100 17.80 -20.05 37.61
C GLU A 100 19.15 -19.74 36.95
N PHE A 101 19.38 -20.28 35.75
CA PHE A 101 20.64 -20.13 35.01
C PHE A 101 20.98 -18.68 34.59
N SER A 102 19.98 -17.79 34.55
CA SER A 102 20.16 -16.37 34.22
C SER A 102 20.83 -15.55 35.33
N LYS A 103 20.78 -16.02 36.58
CA LYS A 103 21.48 -15.39 37.70
C LYS A 103 22.93 -15.88 37.66
N GLY A 104 23.81 -15.07 37.08
CA GLY A 104 25.19 -15.45 36.76
C GLY A 104 26.01 -16.06 37.91
N ASN A 105 27.20 -16.56 37.57
CA ASN A 105 28.15 -17.38 38.38
C ASN A 105 28.57 -16.87 39.78
N ALA A 106 28.02 -15.76 40.27
CA ALA A 106 28.39 -15.17 41.54
C ALA A 106 27.93 -15.97 42.75
N ASN A 107 26.75 -16.61 42.68
CA ASN A 107 26.09 -17.24 43.84
C ASN A 107 26.06 -18.77 43.76
N PRO A 108 26.09 -19.47 44.92
CA PRO A 108 25.81 -20.90 44.99
C PRO A 108 24.39 -21.23 44.52
N ALA A 109 24.16 -22.46 44.10
CA ALA A 109 22.84 -22.90 43.66
C ALA A 109 21.80 -22.83 44.79
N ILE A 110 20.58 -22.47 44.41
CA ILE A 110 19.38 -22.66 45.23
C ILE A 110 18.96 -24.11 45.03
N ILE A 111 19.17 -24.95 46.05
CA ILE A 111 19.03 -26.41 45.97
C ILE A 111 17.60 -26.80 45.54
N GLU A 112 16.59 -26.05 45.99
CA GLU A 112 15.18 -26.25 45.66
C GLU A 112 14.87 -26.05 44.18
N LYS A 113 15.74 -25.34 43.46
CA LYS A 113 15.66 -25.08 42.01
C LYS A 113 16.48 -26.08 41.19
N ASN A 114 17.23 -26.97 41.81
CA ASN A 114 17.92 -28.04 41.11
C ASN A 114 16.92 -29.12 40.68
N LYS A 115 16.95 -29.46 39.40
CA LYS A 115 16.20 -30.56 38.81
C LYS A 115 17.18 -31.66 38.45
N SER A 116 17.07 -32.79 39.12
CA SER A 116 17.90 -33.96 38.85
C SER A 116 17.40 -34.71 37.63
N PHE A 117 18.32 -35.37 36.94
CA PHE A 117 18.03 -36.26 35.83
C PHE A 117 18.93 -37.49 35.90
N LYS A 118 18.49 -38.56 35.22
CA LYS A 118 19.23 -39.81 35.09
C LYS A 118 19.03 -40.33 33.67
N GLU A 119 20.12 -40.78 33.04
CA GLU A 119 20.11 -41.39 31.71
C GLU A 119 19.38 -40.56 30.64
N ALA A 120 19.88 -39.35 30.41
CA ALA A 120 19.37 -38.49 29.35
C ALA A 120 20.29 -38.50 28.12
N GLU A 121 19.72 -38.33 26.93
CA GLU A 121 20.48 -38.08 25.71
C GLU A 121 20.16 -36.68 25.20
N ILE A 122 21.21 -35.95 24.82
CA ILE A 122 21.12 -34.60 24.29
C ILE A 122 21.99 -34.52 23.03
N ALA A 123 21.49 -33.86 22.00
CA ALA A 123 22.21 -33.71 20.74
C ALA A 123 22.42 -32.23 20.40
N PHE A 124 23.68 -31.87 20.16
CA PHE A 124 24.06 -30.57 19.64
C PHE A 124 24.45 -30.69 18.18
N ARG A 125 23.94 -29.78 17.36
CA ARG A 125 24.45 -29.53 16.01
C ARG A 125 25.63 -28.60 16.10
N VAL A 126 26.77 -29.01 15.57
CA VAL A 126 28.03 -28.30 15.66
C VAL A 126 28.59 -28.09 14.26
N PRO A 127 28.77 -26.84 13.82
CA PRO A 127 29.49 -26.57 12.59
C PRO A 127 30.95 -27.00 12.73
N PHE A 128 31.53 -27.53 11.66
CA PHE A 128 32.94 -27.92 11.65
C PHE A 128 33.62 -27.48 10.36
N THR A 129 34.95 -27.42 10.41
CA THR A 129 35.81 -27.23 9.24
C THR A 129 36.76 -28.40 9.10
N VAL A 130 37.17 -28.68 7.87
CA VAL A 130 38.25 -29.63 7.57
C VAL A 130 39.46 -28.85 7.13
N GLU A 131 40.54 -28.91 7.91
CA GLU A 131 41.81 -28.27 7.57
C GLU A 131 42.81 -29.34 7.13
N ALA A 132 43.31 -29.22 5.91
CA ALA A 132 44.29 -30.12 5.33
C ALA A 132 45.70 -29.54 5.47
N PHE A 133 46.60 -30.30 6.08
CA PHE A 133 48.02 -29.95 6.21
C PHE A 133 48.85 -30.84 5.28
N PRO A 134 49.67 -30.25 4.38
CA PRO A 134 50.62 -31.03 3.61
C PRO A 134 51.66 -31.64 4.55
N GLY A 135 51.99 -32.91 4.37
CA GLY A 135 52.91 -33.67 5.22
C GLY A 135 54.30 -33.05 5.32
N GLN A 136 54.72 -32.29 4.30
CA GLN A 136 55.96 -31.50 4.31
C GLN A 136 55.99 -30.47 5.45
N ALA A 137 54.87 -29.85 5.79
CA ALA A 137 54.79 -28.89 6.89
C ALA A 137 55.04 -29.54 8.27
N VAL A 138 54.89 -30.86 8.35
CA VAL A 138 55.02 -31.66 9.59
C VAL A 138 56.34 -32.45 9.61
N GLY A 139 57.23 -32.25 8.63
CA GLY A 139 58.53 -32.92 8.56
C GLY A 139 58.49 -34.38 8.10
N LEU A 140 57.39 -34.82 7.48
CA LEU A 140 57.30 -36.12 6.82
C LEU A 140 58.00 -36.03 5.46
N ALA A 141 59.24 -36.51 5.40
CA ALA A 141 60.04 -36.48 4.17
C ALA A 141 59.57 -37.58 3.20
N GLY A 142 59.07 -37.18 2.01
CA GLY A 142 59.03 -38.07 0.84
C GLY A 142 57.69 -38.35 0.15
N SER A 143 56.56 -37.74 0.52
CA SER A 143 55.29 -37.90 -0.21
C SER A 143 54.31 -36.73 -0.01
N ASP A 144 53.41 -36.52 -0.97
CA ASP A 144 52.31 -35.53 -0.94
C ASP A 144 51.17 -35.97 0.02
N ASN A 145 51.55 -36.52 1.17
CA ASN A 145 50.60 -36.95 2.19
C ASN A 145 49.82 -35.76 2.71
N VAL A 146 48.53 -35.94 2.96
CA VAL A 146 47.68 -34.90 3.54
C VAL A 146 47.11 -35.42 4.85
N ILE A 147 47.43 -34.73 5.94
CA ILE A 147 46.77 -34.95 7.22
C ILE A 147 45.64 -33.95 7.33
N SER A 148 44.41 -34.43 7.37
CA SER A 148 43.23 -33.58 7.53
C SER A 148 42.77 -33.57 8.99
N LEU A 149 42.47 -32.39 9.52
CA LEU A 149 41.90 -32.19 10.85
C LEU A 149 40.43 -31.80 10.72
N VAL A 150 39.58 -32.39 11.54
CA VAL A 150 38.18 -31.97 11.74
C VAL A 150 38.15 -31.08 12.98
N ILE A 151 37.76 -29.82 12.80
CA ILE A 151 37.73 -28.80 13.85
C ILE A 151 36.27 -28.44 14.14
N LEU A 152 35.79 -28.84 15.31
CA LEU A 152 34.43 -28.58 15.79
C LEU A 152 34.31 -27.16 16.35
N ASN A 153 33.34 -26.38 15.86
CA ASN A 153 33.08 -25.02 16.32
C ASN A 153 32.04 -25.00 17.44
N PHE A 154 32.47 -25.38 18.64
CA PHE A 154 31.63 -25.45 19.83
C PHE A 154 30.91 -24.14 20.23
N PRO A 155 31.47 -22.92 20.05
CA PRO A 155 30.77 -21.67 20.27
C PRO A 155 29.51 -21.48 19.41
N LYS A 156 29.47 -22.12 18.23
CA LYS A 156 28.33 -22.09 17.32
C LYS A 156 27.42 -23.31 17.46
N ALA A 157 27.64 -24.15 18.48
CA ALA A 157 26.82 -25.33 18.70
C ALA A 157 25.38 -24.96 19.08
N GLN A 158 24.41 -25.63 18.46
CA GLN A 158 22.98 -25.42 18.70
C GLN A 158 22.34 -26.68 19.24
N LEU A 159 21.55 -26.55 20.31
CA LEU A 159 20.81 -27.66 20.89
C LEU A 159 19.63 -28.05 19.99
N VAL A 160 19.72 -29.21 19.31
CA VAL A 160 18.70 -29.67 18.35
C VAL A 160 17.77 -30.73 18.90
N GLN A 161 18.25 -31.60 19.80
CA GLN A 161 17.45 -32.68 20.37
C GLN A 161 17.70 -32.81 21.87
N ILE A 162 16.62 -32.99 22.63
CA ILE A 162 16.64 -33.26 24.06
C ILE A 162 15.54 -34.28 24.38
N ASN A 163 15.79 -35.15 25.36
CA ASN A 163 14.76 -36.09 25.84
C ASN A 163 13.53 -35.32 26.35
N SER A 164 12.33 -35.83 26.04
CA SER A 164 11.05 -35.18 26.38
C SER A 164 10.87 -34.87 27.87
N GLU A 165 11.46 -35.68 28.76
CA GLU A 165 11.46 -35.45 30.21
C GLU A 165 12.23 -34.19 30.65
N LEU A 166 13.20 -33.75 29.84
CA LEU A 166 14.03 -32.57 30.10
C LEU A 166 13.63 -31.34 29.30
N GLU A 167 12.54 -31.40 28.52
CA GLU A 167 12.08 -30.28 27.69
C GLU A 167 11.78 -29.04 28.54
N VAL A 168 11.24 -29.22 29.76
CA VAL A 168 10.99 -28.14 30.72
C VAL A 168 12.29 -27.40 31.12
N GLY A 169 13.44 -28.09 31.06
CA GLY A 169 14.76 -27.56 31.35
C GLY A 169 15.56 -27.10 30.13
N ARG A 170 14.99 -27.10 28.92
CA ARG A 170 15.72 -26.93 27.66
C ARG A 170 16.63 -25.71 27.62
N GLN A 171 16.14 -24.55 28.04
CA GLN A 171 16.93 -23.30 28.03
C GLN A 171 18.11 -23.35 29.01
N ALA A 172 17.88 -23.89 30.22
CA ALA A 172 18.93 -24.04 31.24
C ALA A 172 20.00 -25.03 30.78
N LEU A 173 19.58 -26.18 30.23
CA LEU A 173 20.49 -27.20 29.71
C LEU A 173 21.25 -26.71 28.48
N ALA A 174 20.61 -26.00 27.57
CA ALA A 174 21.28 -25.35 26.43
C ALA A 174 22.42 -24.44 26.94
N PHE A 175 22.13 -23.57 27.91
CA PHE A 175 23.12 -22.68 28.51
C PHE A 175 24.30 -23.45 29.13
N TYR A 176 24.03 -24.38 30.06
CA TYR A 176 25.10 -25.09 30.77
C TYR A 176 25.94 -25.99 29.86
N LEU A 177 25.31 -26.60 28.86
CA LEU A 177 26.01 -27.46 27.91
C LEU A 177 26.76 -26.65 26.86
N SER A 178 26.32 -25.44 26.50
CA SER A 178 27.15 -24.52 25.71
C SER A 178 28.43 -24.15 26.46
N GLU A 179 28.35 -23.85 27.76
CA GLU A 179 29.52 -23.61 28.62
C GLU A 179 30.43 -24.84 28.71
N TYR A 180 29.84 -26.03 28.79
CA TYR A 180 30.57 -27.30 28.74
C TYR A 180 31.36 -27.46 27.43
N LEU A 181 30.72 -27.22 26.28
CA LEU A 181 31.36 -27.33 24.98
C LEU A 181 32.51 -26.32 24.83
N LEU A 182 32.38 -25.10 25.38
CA LEU A 182 33.49 -24.13 25.42
C LEU A 182 34.69 -24.64 26.25
N VAL A 183 34.43 -25.37 27.34
CA VAL A 183 35.49 -26.01 28.13
C VAL A 183 36.16 -27.14 27.35
N LEU A 184 35.41 -27.95 26.61
CA LEU A 184 35.99 -28.96 25.71
C LEU A 184 36.86 -28.32 24.61
N GLN A 185 36.42 -27.18 24.05
CA GLN A 185 37.23 -26.44 23.08
C GLN A 185 38.54 -25.95 23.70
N SER A 186 38.46 -25.36 24.89
CA SER A 186 39.64 -24.86 25.63
C SER A 186 40.62 -25.99 25.99
N ALA A 187 40.12 -27.22 26.17
CA ALA A 187 40.93 -28.41 26.40
C ALA A 187 41.56 -29.00 25.12
N GLY A 188 41.24 -28.47 23.93
CA GLY A 188 41.69 -29.02 22.65
C GLY A 188 40.87 -30.20 22.13
N ASN A 189 39.81 -30.63 22.83
CA ASN A 189 38.98 -31.79 22.45
C ASN A 189 38.08 -31.54 21.23
N HIS A 190 38.15 -30.34 20.63
CA HIS A 190 37.40 -29.95 19.45
C HIS A 190 38.16 -30.22 18.14
N VAL A 191 39.46 -30.55 18.21
CA VAL A 191 40.30 -30.86 17.05
C VAL A 191 40.55 -32.37 17.02
N LEU A 192 40.14 -33.02 15.92
CA LEU A 192 40.25 -34.47 15.74
C LEU A 192 40.95 -34.77 14.42
N PHE A 193 41.73 -35.84 14.36
CA PHE A 193 42.39 -36.26 13.12
C PHE A 193 41.39 -37.01 12.23
N SER A 194 41.24 -36.61 10.97
CA SER A 194 40.52 -37.41 9.97
C SER A 194 41.36 -38.63 9.55
N LEU A 195 40.81 -39.47 8.66
CA LEU A 195 41.58 -40.55 8.06
C LEU A 195 42.80 -39.96 7.33
N PRO A 196 44.03 -40.44 7.62
CA PRO A 196 45.22 -39.95 6.96
C PRO A 196 45.25 -40.43 5.50
N ASP A 197 45.57 -39.53 4.57
CA ASP A 197 45.80 -39.86 3.16
C ASP A 197 47.30 -39.98 2.91
N PHE A 198 47.75 -41.22 2.68
CA PHE A 198 49.15 -41.58 2.46
C PHE A 198 49.45 -42.06 1.04
N ASP A 199 48.51 -41.91 0.09
CA ASP A 199 48.69 -42.39 -1.29
C ASP A 199 49.27 -41.30 -2.20
N ASP A 200 50.17 -41.69 -3.11
CA ASP A 200 50.96 -40.82 -3.98
C ASP A 200 50.13 -40.35 -5.22
N ASP A 201 49.04 -39.63 -4.96
CA ASP A 201 48.12 -38.95 -5.90
C ASP A 201 47.12 -39.79 -6.70
N ARG A 202 47.31 -41.10 -6.91
CA ARG A 202 46.41 -41.85 -7.81
C ARG A 202 45.05 -42.20 -7.20
N ARG A 203 44.90 -42.18 -5.87
CA ARG A 203 43.72 -42.69 -5.16
C ARG A 203 43.44 -41.92 -3.87
N ARG A 204 43.38 -40.59 -3.96
CA ARG A 204 43.01 -39.75 -2.81
C ARG A 204 41.72 -40.23 -2.16
N LEU A 205 41.69 -40.20 -0.83
CA LEU A 205 40.53 -40.63 -0.07
C LEU A 205 39.38 -39.64 -0.32
N PHE A 206 38.32 -40.12 -0.94
CA PHE A 206 37.08 -39.35 -1.07
C PHE A 206 36.26 -39.51 0.21
N ILE A 207 36.10 -38.42 0.96
CA ILE A 207 35.26 -38.35 2.17
C ILE A 207 34.20 -37.28 1.92
N ASP A 208 32.96 -37.71 1.80
CA ASP A 208 31.79 -36.83 1.64
C ASP A 208 30.72 -37.23 2.65
N PHE A 209 30.63 -36.50 3.74
CA PHE A 209 29.67 -36.78 4.81
C PHE A 209 28.21 -36.55 4.35
N SER A 210 27.98 -35.66 3.39
CA SER A 210 26.64 -35.28 2.94
C SER A 210 25.92 -36.40 2.18
N THR A 211 26.65 -37.19 1.39
CA THR A 211 26.05 -38.34 0.67
C THR A 211 25.83 -39.56 1.55
N TYR A 212 26.47 -39.63 2.72
CA TYR A 212 26.33 -40.73 3.68
C TYR A 212 25.12 -40.58 4.62
N ALA A 213 24.64 -39.36 4.83
CA ALA A 213 23.58 -39.08 5.79
C ALA A 213 22.31 -39.89 5.51
N ARG A 214 21.92 -40.74 6.47
CA ARG A 214 20.73 -41.60 6.37
C ARG A 214 19.48 -40.96 6.96
N SER A 215 19.64 -40.02 7.88
CA SER A 215 18.56 -39.29 8.52
C SER A 215 18.72 -37.81 8.21
N LEU A 216 17.80 -37.26 7.42
CA LEU A 216 17.68 -35.83 7.23
C LEU A 216 17.04 -35.26 8.50
N LEU A 217 17.80 -34.51 9.29
CA LEU A 217 17.19 -33.70 10.34
C LEU A 217 16.28 -32.67 9.69
N ASP A 218 15.19 -32.34 10.37
CA ASP A 218 14.32 -31.24 9.96
C ASP A 218 15.02 -29.94 10.34
N VAL A 219 15.76 -29.41 9.37
CA VAL A 219 16.35 -28.09 9.43
C VAL A 219 15.38 -27.16 8.75
N ASP A 220 14.74 -26.32 9.56
CA ASP A 220 13.65 -25.48 9.08
C ASP A 220 14.13 -24.14 8.53
N GLU A 221 15.43 -23.82 8.63
CA GLU A 221 16.01 -22.53 8.23
C GLU A 221 17.34 -22.67 7.50
N ILE A 222 17.58 -21.75 6.56
CA ILE A 222 18.84 -21.57 5.82
C ILE A 222 19.20 -20.09 5.90
N TYR A 223 20.30 -19.74 6.58
CA TYR A 223 20.70 -18.34 6.78
C TYR A 223 19.56 -17.44 7.31
N ASP A 224 18.88 -17.89 8.38
CA ASP A 224 17.73 -17.22 9.02
C ASP A 224 16.49 -17.08 8.11
N ILE A 225 16.45 -17.80 6.98
CA ILE A 225 15.29 -17.86 6.08
C ILE A 225 14.65 -19.24 6.24
N SER A 226 13.39 -19.27 6.67
CA SER A 226 12.65 -20.54 6.77
C SER A 226 12.59 -21.25 5.41
N VAL A 227 12.86 -22.56 5.40
CA VAL A 227 12.75 -23.44 4.24
C VAL A 227 11.34 -23.37 3.63
N GLU A 228 10.31 -23.16 4.45
CA GLU A 228 8.94 -22.94 4.00
C GLU A 228 8.81 -21.74 3.06
N LYS A 229 9.43 -20.59 3.38
CA LYS A 229 9.46 -19.41 2.50
C LYS A 229 10.17 -19.70 1.19
N ILE A 230 11.28 -20.44 1.22
CA ILE A 230 12.02 -20.83 0.02
C ILE A 230 11.16 -21.76 -0.86
N ASN A 231 10.52 -22.76 -0.27
CA ASN A 231 9.61 -23.65 -0.98
C ASN A 231 8.38 -22.93 -1.54
N THR A 232 7.86 -21.92 -0.82
CA THR A 232 6.77 -21.07 -1.30
C THR A 232 7.21 -20.28 -2.53
N PHE A 233 8.43 -19.73 -2.52
CA PHE A 233 9.01 -19.01 -3.66
C PHE A 233 9.21 -19.93 -4.88
N LEU A 234 9.78 -21.13 -4.66
CA LEU A 234 9.94 -22.15 -5.69
C LEU A 234 8.59 -22.56 -6.30
N SER A 235 7.59 -22.77 -5.45
CA SER A 235 6.24 -23.14 -5.88
C SER A 235 5.56 -22.05 -6.69
N SER A 236 5.78 -20.78 -6.32
CA SER A 236 5.32 -19.63 -7.09
C SER A 236 6.00 -19.57 -8.48
N SER A 237 7.32 -19.79 -8.52
CA SER A 237 8.10 -19.83 -9.76
C SER A 237 7.68 -20.98 -10.67
N TRP A 238 7.38 -22.15 -10.10
CA TRP A 238 6.83 -23.28 -10.83
C TRP A 238 5.43 -23.00 -11.35
N LEU A 239 4.55 -22.41 -10.52
CA LEU A 239 3.18 -22.09 -10.92
C LEU A 239 3.17 -21.14 -12.12
N LYS A 240 4.07 -20.16 -12.15
CA LYS A 240 4.32 -19.29 -13.30
C LYS A 240 4.59 -20.10 -14.57
N ALA A 241 5.59 -20.99 -14.52
CA ALA A 241 5.96 -21.83 -15.66
C ALA A 241 4.80 -22.73 -16.09
N ALA A 242 4.11 -23.36 -15.13
CA ALA A 242 2.97 -24.24 -15.39
C ALA A 242 1.78 -23.51 -16.03
N MET A 243 1.54 -22.25 -15.64
CA MET A 243 0.50 -21.43 -16.27
C MET A 243 0.83 -21.06 -17.72
N LEU A 244 2.12 -20.85 -18.03
CA LEU A 244 2.58 -20.61 -19.40
C LEU A 244 2.49 -21.88 -20.25
N ALA A 245 2.77 -23.05 -19.68
CA ALA A 245 2.67 -24.34 -20.36
C ALA A 245 1.22 -24.72 -20.68
N GLY A 246 0.33 -24.55 -19.69
CA GLY A 246 -1.06 -24.99 -19.79
C GLY A 246 -2.01 -24.05 -20.51
N GLY A 247 -1.59 -22.87 -20.97
CA GLY A 247 -2.47 -21.82 -21.50
C GLY A 247 -3.32 -22.23 -22.70
N LYS A 248 -4.53 -21.63 -22.85
CA LYS A 248 -5.46 -21.91 -23.98
C LYS A 248 -4.84 -21.71 -25.37
N ASN A 249 -3.79 -20.90 -25.48
CA ASN A 249 -3.13 -20.57 -26.75
C ASN A 249 -2.01 -21.56 -27.11
N GLY A 250 -1.86 -22.67 -26.36
CA GLY A 250 -0.73 -23.59 -26.49
C GLY A 250 0.51 -23.10 -25.74
N PRO A 251 1.58 -23.93 -25.71
CA PRO A 251 2.83 -23.58 -25.03
C PRO A 251 3.48 -22.36 -25.67
N SER A 252 3.99 -21.45 -24.82
CA SER A 252 4.83 -20.33 -25.25
C SER A 252 6.04 -20.84 -26.05
N ALA A 253 6.53 -20.05 -27.01
CA ALA A 253 7.77 -20.36 -27.74
C ALA A 253 9.03 -20.29 -26.85
N ASP A 254 8.91 -19.72 -25.64
CA ASP A 254 10.01 -19.61 -24.69
C ASP A 254 10.14 -20.89 -23.84
N HIS A 255 10.86 -21.88 -24.38
CA HIS A 255 11.13 -23.15 -23.70
C HIS A 255 11.84 -22.98 -22.34
N ALA A 256 12.66 -21.93 -22.18
CA ALA A 256 13.37 -21.68 -20.92
C ALA A 256 12.38 -21.32 -19.81
N ALA A 257 11.40 -20.46 -20.09
CA ALA A 257 10.35 -20.08 -19.13
C ALA A 257 9.35 -21.22 -18.79
N LEU A 258 9.29 -22.27 -19.63
CA LEU A 258 8.46 -23.45 -19.39
C LEU A 258 9.18 -24.53 -18.59
N SER A 259 10.52 -24.54 -18.63
CA SER A 259 11.37 -25.65 -18.18
C SER A 259 11.08 -26.14 -16.77
N LEU A 260 10.71 -25.24 -15.84
CA LEU A 260 10.42 -25.61 -14.45
C LEU A 260 9.15 -26.47 -14.29
N ALA A 261 8.21 -26.38 -15.23
CA ALA A 261 6.94 -27.11 -15.20
C ALA A 261 6.81 -28.18 -16.28
N GLU A 262 7.41 -27.96 -17.45
CA GLU A 262 7.36 -28.90 -18.56
C GLU A 262 8.65 -28.86 -19.37
N TYR A 263 9.18 -30.03 -19.74
CA TYR A 263 10.33 -30.15 -20.61
C TYR A 263 10.10 -31.21 -21.68
N GLN A 264 10.32 -30.84 -22.95
CA GLN A 264 10.24 -31.74 -24.10
C GLN A 264 11.64 -31.86 -24.71
N SER A 265 12.14 -33.09 -24.85
CA SER A 265 13.48 -33.30 -25.41
C SER A 265 13.52 -32.92 -26.89
N ASN A 266 14.49 -32.09 -27.28
CA ASN A 266 14.78 -31.81 -28.69
C ASN A 266 15.87 -32.74 -29.25
N TRP A 267 16.45 -33.57 -28.39
CA TRP A 267 17.50 -34.56 -28.63
C TRP A 267 17.00 -35.96 -28.27
N SER A 268 17.60 -36.98 -28.87
CA SER A 268 17.29 -38.39 -28.57
C SER A 268 18.16 -38.89 -27.42
N LEU A 269 17.53 -39.54 -26.43
CA LEU A 269 18.15 -40.13 -25.24
C LEU A 269 19.34 -41.06 -25.57
N ASP A 270 19.27 -41.68 -26.74
CA ASP A 270 20.26 -42.59 -27.28
C ASP A 270 20.27 -42.53 -28.80
N GLU A 271 21.46 -42.41 -29.38
CA GLU A 271 21.69 -42.37 -30.83
C GLU A 271 21.14 -43.62 -31.54
N SER A 272 21.11 -44.77 -30.86
CA SER A 272 20.67 -46.03 -31.48
C SER A 272 19.15 -46.24 -31.48
N SER A 273 18.41 -45.65 -30.53
CA SER A 273 16.97 -45.90 -30.36
C SER A 273 16.07 -44.73 -30.77
N ASN A 274 16.63 -43.54 -31.05
CA ASN A 274 15.86 -42.32 -31.33
C ASN A 274 14.75 -42.06 -30.29
N THR A 275 14.98 -42.44 -29.03
CA THR A 275 13.98 -42.25 -27.98
C THR A 275 13.96 -40.77 -27.55
N HIS A 276 12.80 -40.12 -27.61
CA HIS A 276 12.54 -38.78 -27.08
C HIS A 276 11.70 -38.89 -25.81
N PHE A 277 11.70 -37.85 -24.97
CA PHE A 277 10.92 -37.83 -23.75
C PHE A 277 10.26 -36.47 -23.51
N HIS A 278 9.16 -36.50 -22.78
CA HIS A 278 8.40 -35.34 -22.34
C HIS A 278 8.12 -35.50 -20.85
N ILE A 279 8.59 -34.53 -20.05
CA ILE A 279 8.46 -34.48 -18.60
C ILE A 279 7.48 -33.37 -18.24
N LYS A 280 6.49 -33.71 -17.42
CA LYS A 280 5.69 -32.75 -16.66
C LYS A 280 6.13 -32.80 -15.21
N LEU A 281 6.53 -31.65 -14.70
CA LEU A 281 7.08 -31.46 -13.38
C LEU A 281 6.00 -30.92 -12.44
N GLY A 282 5.94 -31.47 -11.25
CA GLY A 282 5.30 -30.85 -10.10
C GLY A 282 6.21 -29.77 -9.50
N SER A 283 5.70 -29.08 -8.48
CA SER A 283 6.46 -28.04 -7.81
C SER A 283 7.75 -28.60 -7.19
N PRO A 284 8.94 -28.08 -7.52
CA PRO A 284 10.15 -28.47 -6.86
C PRO A 284 10.13 -28.00 -5.41
N ARG A 285 10.83 -28.73 -4.55
CA ARG A 285 10.95 -28.40 -3.12
C ARG A 285 12.36 -28.68 -2.64
N ILE A 286 12.81 -27.93 -1.66
CA ILE A 286 14.07 -28.16 -0.96
C ILE A 286 13.82 -28.64 0.47
N LYS A 287 14.74 -29.46 0.96
CA LYS A 287 14.91 -29.75 2.39
C LYS A 287 16.33 -29.36 2.78
N ALA A 288 16.49 -28.54 3.81
CA ALA A 288 17.81 -28.15 4.26
C ALA A 288 18.52 -29.31 4.97
N LEU A 289 19.79 -29.53 4.61
CA LEU A 289 20.72 -30.31 5.41
C LEU A 289 21.44 -29.41 6.39
N CYS A 290 21.88 -28.25 5.91
CA CYS A 290 22.45 -27.17 6.70
C CYS A 290 22.25 -25.82 6.03
N ASN A 291 22.87 -24.79 6.60
CA ASN A 291 22.86 -23.46 5.99
C ASN A 291 23.50 -23.44 4.59
N GLN A 292 24.34 -24.41 4.25
CA GLN A 292 25.11 -24.42 3.00
C GLN A 292 24.70 -25.51 2.01
N GLU A 293 23.88 -26.49 2.41
CA GLU A 293 23.53 -27.64 1.59
C GLU A 293 22.05 -27.96 1.74
N VAL A 294 21.41 -28.24 0.61
CA VAL A 294 20.01 -28.64 0.51
C VAL A 294 19.87 -29.90 -0.33
N VAL A 295 18.82 -30.66 -0.06
CA VAL A 295 18.31 -31.64 -1.01
C VAL A 295 17.19 -30.99 -1.81
N LEU A 296 17.42 -30.75 -3.09
CA LEU A 296 16.42 -30.34 -4.06
C LEU A 296 15.69 -31.58 -4.59
N TYR A 297 14.39 -31.60 -4.41
CA TYR A 297 13.49 -32.61 -4.94
C TYR A 297 12.78 -32.08 -6.18
N PHE A 298 12.99 -32.75 -7.32
CA PHE A 298 12.16 -32.59 -8.50
C PHE A 298 11.05 -33.63 -8.44
N VAL A 299 9.81 -33.15 -8.30
CA VAL A 299 8.62 -33.98 -8.43
C VAL A 299 8.30 -34.10 -9.91
N ILE A 300 8.33 -35.31 -10.44
CA ILE A 300 7.98 -35.63 -11.83
C ILE A 300 6.56 -36.20 -11.79
N ASP A 301 5.58 -35.36 -12.11
CA ASP A 301 4.17 -35.74 -12.15
C ASP A 301 3.94 -36.82 -13.21
N GLU A 302 4.55 -36.65 -14.39
CA GLU A 302 4.45 -37.56 -15.51
C GLU A 302 5.70 -37.48 -16.39
N VAL A 303 6.23 -38.63 -16.82
CA VAL A 303 7.24 -38.71 -17.87
C VAL A 303 6.79 -39.70 -18.94
N LEU A 304 6.88 -39.26 -20.19
CA LEU A 304 6.42 -39.96 -21.38
C LEU A 304 7.60 -40.17 -22.32
N PHE A 305 7.80 -41.41 -22.79
CA PHE A 305 8.86 -41.76 -23.75
C PHE A 305 8.25 -42.07 -25.12
N TYR A 306 8.92 -41.64 -26.19
CA TYR A 306 8.47 -41.72 -27.57
C TYR A 306 9.59 -42.22 -28.48
N ASP A 307 9.26 -42.97 -29.53
CA ASP A 307 10.26 -43.40 -30.54
C ASP A 307 10.54 -42.31 -31.60
N SER A 308 9.93 -41.11 -31.48
CA SER A 308 10.06 -40.00 -32.41
C SER A 308 9.90 -38.64 -31.73
N LYS A 309 10.23 -37.55 -32.44
CA LYS A 309 10.03 -36.16 -31.99
C LYS A 309 8.56 -35.70 -32.01
N ASP A 310 7.66 -36.52 -32.57
CA ASP A 310 6.25 -36.21 -32.62
C ASP A 310 5.56 -36.63 -31.31
N PHE A 311 5.39 -35.68 -30.39
CA PHE A 311 4.74 -35.91 -29.11
C PHE A 311 3.21 -36.09 -29.21
N SER A 312 2.63 -36.00 -30.41
CA SER A 312 1.20 -36.24 -30.63
C SER A 312 0.83 -37.73 -30.74
N VAL A 313 1.81 -38.61 -30.98
CA VAL A 313 1.59 -40.06 -31.01
C VAL A 313 1.44 -40.62 -29.59
N ALA A 314 0.95 -41.85 -29.45
CA ALA A 314 0.89 -42.49 -28.15
C ALA A 314 2.31 -42.72 -27.59
N ALA A 315 2.52 -42.38 -26.32
CA ALA A 315 3.79 -42.65 -25.65
C ALA A 315 4.04 -44.17 -25.58
N LYS A 316 5.29 -44.57 -25.82
CA LYS A 316 5.75 -45.95 -25.70
C LYS A 316 5.73 -46.43 -24.26
N GLN A 317 6.16 -45.58 -23.34
CA GLN A 317 6.22 -45.85 -21.91
C GLN A 317 5.84 -44.59 -21.13
N THR A 318 5.12 -44.77 -20.04
CA THR A 318 4.69 -43.70 -19.14
C THR A 318 5.04 -44.07 -17.71
N TYR A 319 5.57 -43.11 -16.97
CA TYR A 319 5.74 -43.20 -15.53
C TYR A 319 5.18 -41.94 -14.86
N GLN A 320 4.76 -42.08 -13.61
CA GLN A 320 4.11 -40.98 -12.87
C GLN A 320 4.56 -40.98 -11.42
N ASN A 321 4.47 -39.81 -10.78
CA ASN A 321 4.79 -39.61 -9.36
C ASN A 321 6.22 -40.07 -9.01
N TRP A 322 7.18 -39.74 -9.87
CA TRP A 322 8.59 -39.94 -9.57
C TRP A 322 9.11 -38.74 -8.77
N GLU A 323 10.07 -38.98 -7.89
CA GLU A 323 10.73 -37.92 -7.12
C GLU A 323 12.23 -38.12 -7.23
N LEU A 324 12.91 -37.15 -7.85
CA LEU A 324 14.36 -37.13 -8.01
C LEU A 324 14.97 -36.20 -6.96
N ALA A 325 15.93 -36.71 -6.18
CA ALA A 325 16.60 -35.96 -5.13
C ALA A 325 18.05 -35.64 -5.52
N LEU A 326 18.39 -34.35 -5.55
CA LEU A 326 19.73 -33.83 -5.81
C LEU A 326 20.24 -33.05 -4.61
N LEU A 327 21.45 -33.35 -4.15
CA LEU A 327 22.14 -32.60 -3.12
C LEU A 327 22.91 -31.44 -3.78
N ILE A 328 22.62 -30.21 -3.37
CA ILE A 328 23.15 -28.99 -3.98
C ILE A 328 23.55 -28.00 -2.88
N ASN A 329 24.64 -27.27 -3.11
CA ASN A 329 25.08 -26.20 -2.22
C ASN A 329 24.21 -24.94 -2.41
N VAL A 330 24.05 -24.18 -1.33
CA VAL A 330 23.35 -22.89 -1.33
C VAL A 330 24.37 -21.77 -1.22
N VAL A 331 24.29 -20.82 -2.15
CA VAL A 331 25.04 -19.56 -2.14
C VAL A 331 24.12 -18.45 -1.63
N TYR A 332 24.49 -17.85 -0.50
CA TYR A 332 23.76 -16.74 0.09
C TYR A 332 24.40 -15.41 -0.28
N GLU A 333 23.61 -14.52 -0.85
CA GLU A 333 24.05 -13.21 -1.32
C GLU A 333 23.24 -12.10 -0.64
N LYS A 334 23.95 -11.10 -0.11
CA LYS A 334 23.38 -9.81 0.29
C LYS A 334 23.88 -8.74 -0.68
N GLU A 335 22.99 -8.22 -1.51
CA GLU A 335 23.27 -7.15 -2.47
C GLU A 335 22.75 -5.81 -1.95
N GLU A 336 23.18 -4.71 -2.58
CA GLU A 336 22.66 -3.35 -2.33
C GLU A 336 22.62 -2.92 -0.84
N GLU A 337 23.77 -2.96 -0.17
CA GLU A 337 23.89 -2.59 1.26
C GLU A 337 23.08 -3.49 2.21
N GLY A 338 22.72 -4.71 1.76
CA GLY A 338 21.96 -5.67 2.56
C GLY A 338 20.45 -5.57 2.40
N LYS A 339 19.95 -4.70 1.52
CA LYS A 339 18.50 -4.55 1.25
C LYS A 339 17.94 -5.68 0.40
N VAL A 340 18.78 -6.33 -0.40
CA VAL A 340 18.38 -7.46 -1.25
C VAL A 340 19.05 -8.73 -0.73
N THR A 341 18.25 -9.70 -0.35
CA THR A 341 18.67 -11.02 0.10
C THR A 341 18.32 -12.07 -0.96
N ARG A 342 19.30 -12.87 -1.37
CA ARG A 342 19.11 -13.96 -2.35
C ARG A 342 19.70 -15.26 -1.83
N CYS A 343 18.99 -16.36 -2.07
CA CYS A 343 19.55 -17.71 -1.96
C CYS A 343 19.59 -18.32 -3.37
N LYS A 344 20.78 -18.71 -3.80
CA LYS A 344 21.03 -19.38 -5.09
C LYS A 344 21.47 -20.82 -4.86
N LEU A 345 21.09 -21.71 -5.75
CA LEU A 345 21.62 -23.07 -5.82
C LEU A 345 22.85 -23.09 -6.73
N ASP A 346 23.97 -23.58 -6.22
CA ASP A 346 25.18 -23.80 -7.03
C ASP A 346 25.08 -25.16 -7.72
N PHE A 347 24.52 -25.17 -8.92
CA PHE A 347 24.30 -26.40 -9.68
C PHE A 347 25.58 -27.16 -10.02
N ASN A 348 26.75 -26.52 -10.02
CA ASN A 348 28.03 -27.22 -10.21
C ASN A 348 28.39 -28.16 -9.05
N SER A 349 27.79 -27.94 -7.88
CA SER A 349 27.97 -28.79 -6.69
C SER A 349 26.98 -29.97 -6.61
N CYS A 350 26.16 -30.15 -7.64
CA CYS A 350 25.09 -31.13 -7.68
C CYS A 350 25.60 -32.56 -7.52
N ARG A 351 24.97 -33.31 -6.62
CA ARG A 351 25.24 -34.73 -6.36
C ARG A 351 23.93 -35.50 -6.34
N PHE A 352 23.86 -36.62 -7.06
CA PHE A 352 22.66 -37.46 -7.09
C PHE A 352 22.48 -38.27 -5.80
N MET A 353 21.30 -38.19 -5.17
CA MET A 353 20.98 -38.87 -3.91
C MET A 353 20.02 -40.04 -4.15
N ARG A 354 20.56 -41.16 -4.68
CA ARG A 354 19.76 -42.33 -5.05
C ARG A 354 18.84 -42.83 -3.93
N GLN A 355 19.31 -42.81 -2.69
CA GLN A 355 18.57 -43.29 -1.51
C GLN A 355 17.36 -42.42 -1.12
N LEU A 356 17.27 -41.20 -1.62
CA LEU A 356 16.16 -40.27 -1.37
C LEU A 356 15.19 -40.17 -2.54
N CYS A 357 15.49 -40.83 -3.66
CA CYS A 357 14.62 -40.84 -4.84
C CYS A 357 13.48 -41.84 -4.68
N GLN A 358 12.31 -41.50 -5.22
CA GLN A 358 11.14 -42.37 -5.25
C GLN A 358 10.76 -42.66 -6.70
N TRP A 359 10.71 -43.95 -7.07
CA TRP A 359 10.43 -44.40 -8.43
C TRP A 359 9.16 -45.27 -8.39
N ALA A 360 7.99 -44.63 -8.29
CA ALA A 360 6.71 -45.35 -8.29
C ALA A 360 6.56 -46.17 -9.59
N ASP A 361 6.04 -47.40 -9.46
CA ASP A 361 5.82 -48.34 -10.56
C ASP A 361 7.07 -48.70 -11.37
N PHE A 362 8.26 -48.49 -10.80
CA PHE A 362 9.52 -48.80 -11.44
C PHE A 362 9.89 -50.29 -11.30
N ASP A 363 9.91 -50.99 -12.42
CA ASP A 363 10.40 -52.38 -12.50
C ASP A 363 11.92 -52.42 -12.68
N GLN A 364 12.64 -52.75 -11.60
CA GLN A 364 14.10 -52.90 -11.61
C GLN A 364 14.59 -54.04 -12.51
N THR A 365 13.72 -54.94 -12.96
CA THR A 365 14.10 -56.05 -13.86
C THR A 365 14.03 -55.66 -15.33
N ASN A 366 13.38 -54.54 -15.66
CA ASN A 366 13.26 -54.06 -17.03
C ASN A 366 14.51 -53.23 -17.41
N GLU A 367 15.31 -53.74 -18.34
CA GLU A 367 16.55 -53.10 -18.80
C GLU A 367 16.30 -51.72 -19.45
N ASP A 368 15.20 -51.56 -20.19
CA ASP A 368 14.82 -50.28 -20.79
C ASP A 368 14.44 -49.27 -19.71
N ALA A 369 13.73 -49.70 -18.67
CA ALA A 369 13.36 -48.85 -17.55
C ALA A 369 14.61 -48.36 -16.79
N LEU A 370 15.54 -49.26 -16.46
CA LEU A 370 16.82 -48.92 -15.83
C LEU A 370 17.60 -47.92 -16.67
N ARG A 371 17.62 -48.14 -17.99
CA ARG A 371 18.28 -47.25 -18.94
C ARG A 371 17.65 -45.87 -18.96
N TYR A 372 16.32 -45.78 -18.98
CA TYR A 372 15.57 -44.53 -18.95
C TYR A 372 15.82 -43.74 -17.67
N VAL A 373 15.78 -44.40 -16.50
CA VAL A 373 16.09 -43.76 -15.21
C VAL A 373 17.52 -43.23 -15.19
N GLN A 374 18.51 -44.04 -15.60
CA GLN A 374 19.90 -43.60 -15.62
C GLN A 374 20.10 -42.37 -16.51
N LYS A 375 19.52 -42.37 -17.72
CA LYS A 375 19.63 -41.25 -18.64
C LYS A 375 18.91 -40.00 -18.19
N LEU A 376 17.76 -40.14 -17.52
CA LEU A 376 17.10 -39.01 -16.87
C LEU A 376 17.97 -38.46 -15.73
N VAL A 377 18.54 -39.32 -14.89
CA VAL A 377 19.47 -38.87 -13.84
C VAL A 377 20.66 -38.12 -14.44
N ASP A 378 21.27 -38.64 -15.51
CA ASP A 378 22.38 -37.97 -16.22
C ASP A 378 21.93 -36.60 -16.75
N PHE A 379 20.75 -36.52 -17.35
CA PHE A 379 20.16 -35.26 -17.84
C PHE A 379 19.92 -34.25 -16.71
N PHE A 380 19.29 -34.67 -15.61
CA PHE A 380 18.99 -33.81 -14.46
C PHE A 380 20.21 -33.40 -13.65
N THR A 381 21.31 -34.15 -13.72
CA THR A 381 22.57 -33.81 -13.01
C THR A 381 23.54 -33.01 -13.87
N GLY A 382 23.28 -32.87 -15.17
CA GLY A 382 24.03 -32.04 -16.10
C GLY A 382 23.13 -31.03 -16.82
N GLU A 383 22.74 -31.36 -18.05
CA GLU A 383 22.13 -30.42 -19.00
C GLU A 383 20.88 -29.69 -18.49
N TYR A 384 20.03 -30.35 -17.71
CA TYR A 384 18.79 -29.72 -17.23
C TYR A 384 19.06 -28.59 -16.23
N LEU A 385 20.09 -28.73 -15.39
CA LEU A 385 20.47 -27.67 -14.45
C LEU A 385 21.00 -26.45 -15.18
N ASP A 386 21.71 -26.63 -16.30
CA ASP A 386 22.13 -25.53 -17.18
C ASP A 386 20.91 -24.79 -17.76
N VAL A 387 19.85 -25.53 -18.16
CA VAL A 387 18.59 -24.93 -18.62
C VAL A 387 17.94 -24.10 -17.51
N LEU A 388 17.88 -24.63 -16.29
CA LEU A 388 17.32 -23.93 -15.13
C LEU A 388 18.14 -22.68 -14.76
N GLU A 389 19.47 -22.75 -14.84
CA GLU A 389 20.35 -21.61 -14.56
C GLU A 389 20.21 -20.51 -15.64
N GLN A 390 20.13 -20.89 -16.92
CA GLN A 390 19.86 -19.95 -18.02
C GLN A 390 18.52 -19.24 -17.87
N ALA A 391 17.52 -19.93 -17.31
CA ALA A 391 16.21 -19.36 -16.98
C ALA A 391 16.17 -18.64 -15.62
N HIS A 392 17.30 -18.57 -14.90
CA HIS A 392 17.43 -18.00 -13.55
C HIS A 392 16.60 -18.70 -12.45
N TYR A 393 16.20 -19.96 -12.66
CA TYR A 393 15.53 -20.79 -11.65
C TYR A 393 16.48 -21.36 -10.59
N ASN A 394 17.79 -21.08 -10.70
CA ASN A 394 18.74 -21.33 -9.63
C ASN A 394 18.56 -20.37 -8.44
N VAL A 395 17.89 -19.22 -8.61
CA VAL A 395 17.50 -18.33 -7.51
C VAL A 395 16.25 -18.89 -6.85
N VAL A 396 16.39 -19.47 -5.65
CA VAL A 396 15.29 -20.15 -4.95
C VAL A 396 14.64 -19.29 -3.87
N TYR A 397 15.25 -18.17 -3.54
CA TYR A 397 14.64 -17.15 -2.70
C TYR A 397 15.17 -15.78 -3.09
N HIS A 398 14.25 -14.82 -3.18
CA HIS A 398 14.57 -13.42 -3.43
C HIS A 398 13.68 -12.56 -2.53
N TYR A 399 14.30 -11.74 -1.69
CA TYR A 399 13.60 -10.76 -0.88
C TYR A 399 14.30 -9.42 -1.01
N ASP A 400 13.53 -8.40 -1.33
CA ASP A 400 13.99 -7.02 -1.43
C ASP A 400 13.22 -6.19 -0.42
N GLU A 401 13.90 -5.68 0.61
CA GLU A 401 13.30 -4.86 1.68
C GLU A 401 12.63 -3.58 1.15
N ARG A 402 12.99 -3.14 -0.06
CA ARG A 402 12.35 -1.99 -0.72
C ARG A 402 10.95 -2.33 -1.22
N TRP A 403 10.61 -3.61 -1.32
CA TRP A 403 9.27 -4.05 -1.69
C TRP A 403 8.40 -3.96 -0.43
N PRO A 404 7.35 -3.13 -0.43
CA PRO A 404 6.51 -2.94 0.73
C PRO A 404 5.92 -4.30 1.11
N PRO A 405 5.94 -4.64 2.41
CA PRO A 405 5.27 -5.84 2.88
C PRO A 405 3.82 -5.75 2.40
N LEU A 406 3.38 -6.78 1.70
CA LEU A 406 2.07 -6.80 1.04
C LEU A 406 0.91 -6.80 2.05
N SER A 407 1.19 -6.80 3.36
CA SER A 407 0.29 -6.54 4.49
C SER A 407 0.00 -5.04 4.64
N GLY A 408 -0.66 -4.46 3.63
CA GLY A 408 -1.27 -3.13 3.73
C GLY A 408 -2.54 -3.10 4.60
N VAL A 409 -2.99 -4.26 5.08
CA VAL A 409 -3.84 -4.36 6.26
C VAL A 409 -2.86 -4.54 7.41
N PRO A 410 -2.81 -3.65 8.41
CA PRO A 410 -2.12 -3.98 9.65
C PRO A 410 -2.69 -5.32 10.05
N GLU A 411 -1.87 -6.38 10.03
CA GLU A 411 -2.19 -7.54 10.84
C GLU A 411 -2.44 -6.93 12.20
N ALA A 412 -3.67 -7.07 12.69
CA ALA A 412 -3.95 -6.87 14.08
C ALA A 412 -3.20 -7.99 14.80
N GLU A 413 -1.88 -7.89 14.83
CA GLU A 413 -1.08 -8.45 15.89
C GLU A 413 -1.79 -7.94 17.14
N HIS A 414 -2.31 -8.90 17.90
CA HIS A 414 -2.90 -8.68 19.21
C HIS A 414 -1.85 -7.98 20.09
N GLU A 415 -1.68 -6.67 19.95
CA GLU A 415 -1.35 -5.82 21.09
C GLU A 415 -2.59 -5.87 21.98
N GLU A 416 -2.65 -6.90 22.84
CA GLU A 416 -3.34 -6.78 24.11
C GLU A 416 -2.81 -5.52 24.76
N ILE A 417 -3.62 -4.47 24.68
CA ILE A 417 -3.46 -3.27 25.48
C ILE A 417 -3.62 -3.74 26.93
N GLU A 418 -2.49 -4.06 27.59
CA GLU A 418 -2.36 -3.96 29.05
C GLU A 418 -2.56 -2.48 29.42
N ALA A 419 -3.82 -2.05 29.49
CA ALA A 419 -4.24 -0.77 30.09
C ALA A 419 -5.05 -1.01 31.36
N GLU A 420 -4.55 -1.89 32.22
CA GLU A 420 -4.84 -1.87 33.65
C GLU A 420 -3.46 -1.88 34.34
N ASP A 421 -3.22 -0.99 35.30
CA ASP A 421 -1.99 -0.80 36.10
C ASP A 421 -1.05 0.37 35.74
N ALA A 422 -1.59 1.54 35.37
CA ALA A 422 -0.81 2.79 35.38
C ALA A 422 -1.54 4.02 35.96
N GLU A 423 -2.48 3.83 36.89
CA GLU A 423 -2.91 4.89 37.81
C GLU A 423 -2.67 4.41 39.24
N LEU A 424 -1.50 4.73 39.82
CA LEU A 424 -1.21 4.80 41.26
C LEU A 424 0.31 5.01 41.45
N ILE A 425 0.80 6.26 41.38
CA ILE A 425 1.97 6.72 42.16
C ILE A 425 1.74 8.18 42.56
N ASP A 426 1.26 8.32 43.80
CA ASP A 426 1.69 9.21 44.88
C ASP A 426 2.12 10.65 44.59
N GLU A 427 1.26 11.53 45.12
CA GLU A 427 1.55 12.83 45.69
C GLU A 427 2.68 12.73 46.74
N GLU A 428 3.76 13.50 46.56
CA GLU A 428 4.69 13.79 47.63
C GLU A 428 4.14 14.93 48.50
N SER A 429 4.13 14.63 49.79
CA SER A 429 3.86 15.44 50.96
C SER A 429 4.65 16.74 51.02
N ASP A 430 3.95 17.83 51.37
CA ASP A 430 4.51 18.92 52.17
C ASP A 430 3.59 19.22 53.35
N SER A 431 4.26 19.57 54.44
CA SER A 431 3.93 19.51 55.85
C SER A 431 2.77 20.39 56.35
N GLU A 432 2.12 19.86 57.40
CA GLU A 432 1.73 20.51 58.68
C GLU A 432 1.29 21.98 58.62
N ASP A 433 0.02 22.24 58.94
CA ASP A 433 -0.34 23.02 60.13
C ASP A 433 -1.84 22.91 60.44
N GLU A 434 -2.11 23.06 61.74
CA GLU A 434 -3.30 22.72 62.51
C GLU A 434 -4.52 23.65 62.29
N GLU A 435 -5.59 23.31 63.02
CA GLU A 435 -6.84 24.05 63.31
C GLU A 435 -8.05 23.73 62.40
N GLU A 436 -9.00 22.90 62.84
CA GLU A 436 -10.04 23.09 63.86
C GLU A 436 -11.41 23.52 63.27
N VAL A 437 -12.37 22.61 63.44
CA VAL A 437 -13.82 22.79 63.66
C VAL A 437 -14.75 23.34 62.55
N VAL A 438 -15.79 22.54 62.29
CA VAL A 438 -17.25 22.86 62.28
C VAL A 438 -17.99 22.34 61.03
N LYS A 439 -18.93 21.43 61.33
CA LYS A 439 -20.06 20.95 60.52
C LYS A 439 -20.91 22.10 59.95
N GLY A 440 -21.46 21.93 58.74
CA GLY A 440 -22.56 22.81 58.33
C GLY A 440 -23.09 22.59 56.92
N ASP A 441 -23.93 21.56 56.80
CA ASP A 441 -25.16 21.49 56.01
C ASP A 441 -25.70 22.76 55.28
N VAL A 442 -26.40 22.48 54.17
CA VAL A 442 -27.64 23.14 53.68
C VAL A 442 -27.51 24.32 52.68
N SER A 443 -27.72 23.96 51.41
CA SER A 443 -28.81 24.41 50.52
C SER A 443 -28.84 25.79 49.80
N THR A 444 -29.47 25.71 48.62
CA THR A 444 -30.38 26.66 47.96
C THR A 444 -29.87 27.79 47.05
N TYR A 445 -30.29 27.63 45.77
CA TYR A 445 -30.95 28.56 44.84
C TYR A 445 -30.33 29.87 44.32
N ARG A 446 -30.49 29.97 42.98
CA ARG A 446 -30.93 31.10 42.13
C ARG A 446 -29.96 32.23 41.76
N GLU A 447 -29.69 32.26 40.45
CA GLU A 447 -30.10 33.30 39.48
C GLU A 447 -29.87 34.80 39.76
N LEU A 448 -29.29 35.41 38.71
CA LEU A 448 -29.34 36.80 38.24
C LEU A 448 -28.36 37.81 38.87
N GLY A 449 -27.55 38.39 37.98
CA GLY A 449 -26.78 39.61 38.24
C GLY A 449 -26.21 40.19 36.95
N ALA A 450 -26.91 41.18 36.39
CA ALA A 450 -26.42 42.07 35.34
C ALA A 450 -25.56 43.21 35.92
N GLY A 451 -24.73 43.82 35.07
CA GLY A 451 -24.03 45.10 35.30
C GLY A 451 -22.53 44.93 35.56
N GLY A 452 -21.61 45.73 35.00
CA GLY A 452 -21.72 46.90 34.15
C GLY A 452 -20.31 47.37 33.74
N ALA A 453 -20.28 48.48 33.01
CA ALA A 453 -19.18 49.36 32.56
C ALA A 453 -17.78 49.22 33.23
N THR A 454 -16.65 49.53 32.59
CA THR A 454 -16.17 50.92 32.37
C THR A 454 -14.91 50.99 31.47
N ILE A 455 -14.96 51.89 30.48
CA ILE A 455 -13.97 52.83 29.90
C ILE A 455 -12.46 52.63 30.20
N VAL A 456 -11.63 52.59 29.14
CA VAL A 456 -10.33 53.32 29.04
C VAL A 456 -10.09 53.77 27.59
N GLU A 457 -9.88 55.07 27.39
CA GLU A 457 -9.39 55.73 26.17
C GLU A 457 -7.88 55.52 25.98
N GLY A 458 -7.41 55.50 24.73
CA GLY A 458 -5.98 55.50 24.40
C GLY A 458 -5.72 55.88 22.95
N VAL A 459 -5.61 57.19 22.71
CA VAL A 459 -5.21 57.83 21.44
C VAL A 459 -3.71 57.63 21.20
N ALA A 460 -3.30 57.31 19.96
CA ALA A 460 -1.98 57.71 19.44
C ALA A 460 -1.99 57.77 17.90
N ALA A 461 -1.57 58.93 17.38
CA ALA A 461 -1.41 59.23 15.97
C ALA A 461 0.08 59.46 15.60
N SER A 462 0.39 59.09 14.36
CA SER A 462 1.51 59.43 13.45
C SER A 462 2.38 60.68 13.71
N ALA A 463 3.71 60.54 13.48
CA ALA A 463 4.61 61.34 12.59
C ALA A 463 6.09 60.92 12.83
N ALA A 464 6.90 60.46 11.87
CA ALA A 464 7.66 61.11 10.77
C ALA A 464 9.14 61.51 11.09
N ALA A 465 10.04 61.14 10.14
CA ALA A 465 11.31 61.78 9.71
C ALA A 465 12.68 61.51 10.40
N GLY A 466 13.72 61.37 9.55
CA GLY A 466 15.17 61.60 9.81
C GLY A 466 16.09 60.43 9.43
N ALA A 467 16.68 60.37 8.23
CA ALA A 467 18.08 60.75 7.89
C ALA A 467 19.16 59.73 8.35
N ALA A 468 20.36 59.53 7.78
CA ALA A 468 21.03 59.67 6.49
C ALA A 468 22.50 59.20 6.72
N ALA A 469 23.21 58.71 5.69
CA ALA A 469 24.66 58.44 5.61
C ALA A 469 25.23 57.28 6.47
N GLY A 470 26.23 56.50 6.04
CA GLY A 470 27.02 56.48 4.81
C GLY A 470 28.12 55.39 4.86
N VAL A 471 28.56 54.96 3.67
CA VAL A 471 29.95 54.65 3.24
C VAL A 471 30.79 53.66 4.07
N ALA A 472 31.18 52.52 3.47
CA ALA A 472 32.57 52.24 3.09
C ALA A 472 32.74 50.88 2.37
N ILE A 473 33.35 50.94 1.20
CA ILE A 473 33.97 49.88 0.39
C ILE A 473 35.43 49.75 0.86
N ILE A 474 36.00 48.54 0.97
CA ILE A 474 37.41 48.25 0.59
C ILE A 474 37.54 46.79 0.11
N GLU A 475 38.15 46.66 -1.07
CA GLU A 475 38.61 45.45 -1.76
C GLU A 475 39.99 44.96 -1.25
N GLY A 476 40.34 43.74 -1.65
CA GLY A 476 41.72 43.28 -1.83
C GLY A 476 42.10 42.10 -0.92
N SER A 477 42.90 41.13 -1.33
CA SER A 477 43.53 40.79 -2.61
C SER A 477 44.34 39.51 -2.37
N ASP A 478 44.47 38.71 -3.43
CA ASP A 478 45.62 37.88 -3.79
C ASP A 478 45.99 36.58 -3.04
N ALA A 479 45.94 35.51 -3.84
CA ALA A 479 47.03 34.56 -4.16
C ALA A 479 47.52 33.60 -3.07
N ALA A 480 48.03 32.40 -3.35
CA ALA A 480 48.05 31.46 -4.46
C ALA A 480 48.87 30.25 -3.96
N ALA A 481 48.72 29.10 -4.62
CA ALA A 481 49.65 27.96 -4.66
C ALA A 481 49.74 27.07 -3.38
N SER A 482 49.37 25.79 -3.48
CA SER A 482 50.24 24.62 -3.79
C SER A 482 51.12 24.23 -2.59
N ALA A 483 51.43 22.98 -2.24
CA ALA A 483 51.28 21.65 -2.82
C ALA A 483 51.30 20.66 -1.62
N ALA A 484 50.61 19.53 -1.68
CA ALA A 484 51.16 18.18 -1.84
C ALA A 484 52.22 17.69 -0.81
N GLY A 485 51.95 16.49 -0.29
CA GLY A 485 52.89 15.59 0.39
C GLY A 485 52.75 15.62 1.92
N ALA A 486 52.83 14.55 2.70
CA ALA A 486 52.99 13.11 2.54
C ALA A 486 53.31 12.60 3.99
N GLU A 487 53.21 11.29 4.21
CA GLU A 487 53.71 10.54 5.39
C GLU A 487 52.86 10.62 6.68
N ALA A 488 52.25 9.50 7.11
CA ALA A 488 52.87 8.37 7.82
C ALA A 488 53.53 8.85 9.14
N GLY A 489 53.07 8.51 10.33
CA GLY A 489 52.68 7.18 10.79
C GLY A 489 53.63 6.79 11.91
N LYS A 490 53.19 6.91 13.18
CA LYS A 490 53.65 6.18 14.39
C LYS A 490 53.44 7.04 15.64
N ALA A 491 52.71 6.51 16.60
CA ALA A 491 53.21 6.40 17.97
C ALA A 491 52.29 5.47 18.77
N ALA A 492 52.85 4.34 19.18
CA ALA A 492 52.32 3.48 20.20
C ALA A 492 52.86 3.91 21.59
N ARG A 493 52.11 3.50 22.61
CA ARG A 493 52.50 3.13 23.99
C ARG A 493 52.27 4.11 25.16
N ARG A 494 51.72 3.47 26.20
CA ARG A 494 51.71 3.75 27.67
C ARG A 494 50.66 4.77 28.15
N ALA A 495 49.98 4.59 29.27
CA ALA A 495 49.90 3.51 30.26
C ALA A 495 48.75 3.79 31.25
N LEU A 496 48.17 2.71 31.80
CA LEU A 496 47.69 2.52 33.18
C LEU A 496 46.79 3.56 33.92
N THR A 497 45.65 2.99 34.36
CA THR A 497 44.92 3.17 35.64
C THR A 497 44.21 4.48 35.96
N ALA A 498 42.87 4.40 36.03
CA ALA A 498 42.10 4.72 37.25
C ALA A 498 40.65 4.23 37.15
N LYS A 499 40.15 3.75 38.29
CA LYS A 499 38.75 3.39 38.59
C LYS A 499 37.81 4.58 38.42
N ALA A 500 36.61 4.32 37.89
CA ALA A 500 35.32 4.75 38.45
C ALA A 500 34.21 4.16 37.57
N GLY A 501 33.30 3.39 38.16
CA GLY A 501 32.13 2.91 37.43
C GLY A 501 31.14 4.05 37.17
N PRO A 502 30.35 3.98 36.09
CA PRO A 502 29.11 4.71 36.01
C PRO A 502 27.94 3.76 36.20
N VAL A 503 27.12 4.08 37.20
CA VAL A 503 25.71 3.75 37.22
C VAL A 503 25.11 4.28 35.92
N THR A 504 24.57 3.40 35.09
CA THR A 504 23.76 3.78 33.92
C THR A 504 22.30 3.81 34.36
N PRO A 505 21.63 4.97 34.38
CA PRO A 505 20.18 5.01 34.51
C PRO A 505 19.57 4.47 33.22
N ARG A 506 18.53 3.66 33.40
CA ARG A 506 17.72 3.04 32.36
C ARG A 506 16.98 4.13 31.59
N VAL A 507 17.57 4.61 30.49
CA VAL A 507 16.91 5.53 29.56
C VAL A 507 15.85 4.73 28.79
N ILE A 508 14.57 5.02 29.07
CA ILE A 508 13.48 4.66 28.18
C ILE A 508 13.70 5.46 26.90
N ARG A 509 14.25 4.81 25.87
CA ARG A 509 14.55 5.43 24.59
C ARG A 509 13.23 5.69 23.87
N GLN A 510 12.80 6.94 23.78
CA GLN A 510 11.74 7.39 22.87
C GLN A 510 12.38 7.85 21.55
N GLY A 511 11.79 7.52 20.39
CA GLY A 511 12.27 7.95 19.08
C GLY A 511 12.33 9.47 18.93
N THR A 512 13.30 9.99 18.17
CA THR A 512 13.49 11.43 17.98
C THR A 512 12.51 11.96 16.92
N VAL A 513 11.79 13.02 17.25
CA VAL A 513 10.90 13.75 16.33
C VAL A 513 11.55 15.10 16.01
N SER A 514 11.86 15.36 14.74
CA SER A 514 12.31 16.68 14.28
C SER A 514 11.32 17.26 13.27
N ARG A 515 11.19 18.59 13.23
CA ARG A 515 10.36 19.29 12.22
C ARG A 515 11.27 20.10 11.31
N THR A 516 11.10 19.97 10.01
CA THR A 516 11.80 20.78 9.02
C THR A 516 11.11 22.14 8.85
N PRO A 517 11.80 23.16 8.32
CA PRO A 517 11.20 24.46 7.99
C PRO A 517 10.01 24.36 7.02
N GLU A 518 9.98 23.32 6.18
CA GLU A 518 8.91 23.02 5.23
C GLU A 518 7.68 22.37 5.88
N GLY A 519 7.68 22.19 7.21
CA GLY A 519 6.57 21.60 7.95
C GLY A 519 6.50 20.07 7.85
N LYS A 520 7.59 19.42 7.42
CA LYS A 520 7.73 17.96 7.43
C LYS A 520 8.16 17.53 8.83
N THR A 521 7.43 16.58 9.41
CA THR A 521 7.80 15.97 10.69
C THR A 521 8.53 14.67 10.39
N ILE A 522 9.80 14.60 10.76
CA ILE A 522 10.65 13.44 10.58
C ILE A 522 10.61 12.64 11.89
N LEU A 523 10.12 11.41 11.81
CA LEU A 523 10.07 10.49 12.95
C LEU A 523 11.06 9.35 12.70
N THR A 524 12.16 9.33 13.45
CA THR A 524 13.15 8.26 13.35
C THR A 524 12.75 7.15 14.31
N LYS A 525 12.28 6.02 13.75
CA LYS A 525 11.97 4.81 14.51
C LYS A 525 13.26 4.17 15.07
N HIS A 526 13.11 3.32 16.10
CA HIS A 526 14.23 2.66 16.78
C HIS A 526 15.11 1.78 15.88
N ASN A 527 14.56 1.26 14.78
CA ASN A 527 15.28 0.48 13.78
C ASN A 527 16.03 1.36 12.75
N GLY A 528 16.10 2.68 12.96
CA GLY A 528 16.69 3.62 12.01
C GLY A 528 15.80 3.99 10.82
N THR A 529 14.58 3.44 10.72
CA THR A 529 13.64 3.83 9.68
C THR A 529 13.15 5.25 9.93
N VAL A 530 13.49 6.16 9.02
CA VAL A 530 13.03 7.54 9.03
C VAL A 530 11.68 7.60 8.31
N VAL A 531 10.61 7.95 9.03
CA VAL A 531 9.29 8.17 8.44
C VAL A 531 9.04 9.67 8.36
N GLU A 532 8.92 10.18 7.14
CA GLU A 532 8.59 11.58 6.90
C GLU A 532 7.06 11.78 6.85
N TYR A 533 6.58 12.76 7.60
CA TYR A 533 5.16 13.11 7.68
C TYR A 533 4.96 14.53 7.15
N VAL A 534 4.24 14.65 6.05
CA VAL A 534 3.76 15.95 5.56
C VAL A 534 2.45 16.30 6.27
N SER A 535 2.39 17.47 6.91
CA SER A 535 1.14 17.96 7.49
C SER A 535 0.13 18.29 6.40
N LYS A 536 -1.18 18.18 6.69
CA LYS A 536 -2.23 18.55 5.71
C LYS A 536 -2.06 19.99 5.22
N ALA A 537 -1.71 20.92 6.12
CA ALA A 537 -1.45 22.32 5.78
C ALA A 537 -0.27 22.48 4.80
N ALA A 538 0.83 21.73 4.99
CA ALA A 538 1.96 21.75 4.07
C ALA A 538 1.60 21.16 2.70
N ALA A 539 0.85 20.06 2.66
CA ALA A 539 0.39 19.45 1.41
C ALA A 539 -0.57 20.38 0.64
N VAL A 540 -1.49 21.05 1.33
CA VAL A 540 -2.39 22.04 0.73
C VAL A 540 -1.63 23.28 0.27
N LYS A 541 -0.62 23.73 1.03
CA LYS A 541 0.27 24.81 0.60
C LYS A 541 0.97 24.43 -0.71
N GLU A 542 1.56 23.24 -0.79
CA GLU A 542 2.19 22.77 -2.03
C GLU A 542 1.21 22.73 -3.21
N LEU A 543 -0.02 22.24 -2.98
CA LEU A 543 -1.10 22.24 -3.97
C LEU A 543 -1.36 23.66 -4.50
N ILE A 544 -1.56 24.62 -3.61
CA ILE A 544 -1.81 26.05 -3.93
C ILE A 544 -0.64 26.70 -4.67
N GLU A 545 0.60 26.27 -4.38
CA GLU A 545 1.80 26.89 -4.95
C GLU A 545 2.24 26.30 -6.30
N LYS A 546 1.91 25.03 -6.56
CA LYS A 546 2.50 24.27 -7.70
C LYS A 546 1.49 23.71 -8.71
N THR A 547 0.19 23.77 -8.44
CA THR A 547 -0.80 23.21 -9.38
C THR A 547 -1.24 24.23 -10.42
N HIS A 548 -1.34 23.75 -11.67
CA HIS A 548 -1.74 24.54 -12.83
C HIS A 548 -2.75 23.77 -13.67
N THR A 549 -3.76 24.43 -14.20
CA THR A 549 -4.78 23.77 -15.04
C THR A 549 -4.32 23.45 -16.47
N HIS A 550 -3.15 23.93 -16.91
CA HIS A 550 -2.55 23.67 -18.24
C HIS A 550 -3.51 23.84 -19.43
N GLY A 551 -4.40 24.84 -19.36
CA GLY A 551 -5.36 25.15 -20.42
C GLY A 551 -6.67 24.36 -20.36
N PHE A 552 -6.81 23.43 -19.39
CA PHE A 552 -8.11 22.83 -19.06
C PHE A 552 -8.94 23.78 -18.20
N ASP A 553 -10.26 23.66 -18.29
CA ASP A 553 -11.18 24.52 -17.52
C ASP A 553 -11.46 23.96 -16.15
N HIS A 554 -11.41 22.64 -16.08
CA HIS A 554 -11.78 21.85 -14.94
C HIS A 554 -10.78 20.71 -14.81
N VAL A 555 -10.20 20.57 -13.62
CA VAL A 555 -9.37 19.42 -13.25
C VAL A 555 -9.94 18.82 -11.97
N SER A 556 -10.37 17.57 -11.99
CA SER A 556 -10.68 16.81 -10.78
C SER A 556 -9.63 15.73 -10.59
N ALA A 557 -8.87 15.80 -9.50
CA ALA A 557 -7.93 14.80 -9.10
C ALA A 557 -8.57 13.90 -8.05
N VAL A 558 -8.54 12.59 -8.28
CA VAL A 558 -9.04 11.60 -7.32
C VAL A 558 -7.90 10.69 -6.89
N SER A 559 -7.72 10.52 -5.59
CA SER A 559 -6.64 9.67 -5.07
C SER A 559 -6.98 8.19 -5.26
N GLN A 560 -5.95 7.35 -5.38
CA GLN A 560 -6.12 5.90 -5.33
C GLN A 560 -6.70 5.44 -3.97
N ALA A 561 -6.29 6.08 -2.87
CA ALA A 561 -6.87 5.83 -1.54
C ALA A 561 -8.39 6.07 -1.49
N SER A 562 -8.90 7.07 -2.22
CA SER A 562 -10.33 7.35 -2.39
C SER A 562 -11.07 6.17 -3.04
N ILE A 563 -10.50 5.63 -4.12
CA ILE A 563 -11.06 4.48 -4.84
C ILE A 563 -11.10 3.24 -3.93
N ASN A 564 -10.03 2.99 -3.17
CA ASN A 564 -9.97 1.90 -2.21
C ASN A 564 -10.96 2.07 -1.05
N ALA A 565 -11.11 3.29 -0.52
CA ALA A 565 -12.10 3.60 0.50
C ALA A 565 -13.53 3.39 -0.02
N TRP A 566 -13.78 3.73 -1.29
CA TRP A 566 -15.06 3.48 -1.95
C TRP A 566 -15.34 1.98 -2.11
N PHE A 567 -14.39 1.18 -2.59
CA PHE A 567 -14.54 -0.28 -2.64
C PHE A 567 -14.78 -0.90 -1.26
N LYS A 568 -14.08 -0.42 -0.22
CA LYS A 568 -14.31 -0.85 1.17
C LYS A 568 -15.72 -0.51 1.65
N SER A 569 -16.23 0.67 1.29
CA SER A 569 -17.62 1.06 1.59
C SER A 569 -18.62 0.15 0.90
N LEU A 570 -18.45 -0.11 -0.41
CA LEU A 570 -19.31 -1.03 -1.16
C LEU A 570 -19.27 -2.45 -0.60
N TRP A 571 -18.09 -2.95 -0.25
CA TRP A 571 -17.92 -4.25 0.39
C TRP A 571 -18.62 -4.33 1.75
N SER A 572 -18.54 -3.28 2.57
CA SER A 572 -19.22 -3.22 3.88
C SER A 572 -20.76 -3.30 3.75
N VAL A 573 -21.32 -2.63 2.74
CA VAL A 573 -22.75 -2.77 2.41
C VAL A 573 -23.06 -4.18 1.88
N ALA A 574 -22.19 -4.72 1.03
CA ALA A 574 -22.36 -6.06 0.47
C ALA A 574 -22.25 -7.18 1.52
N SER A 575 -21.40 -7.05 2.53
CA SER A 575 -21.18 -8.06 3.58
C SER A 575 -22.37 -8.18 4.53
N THR A 576 -23.12 -7.09 4.72
CA THR A 576 -24.34 -7.07 5.53
C THR A 576 -25.60 -7.41 4.74
N SER A 577 -25.55 -7.37 3.41
CA SER A 577 -26.72 -7.64 2.56
C SER A 577 -27.08 -9.12 2.46
N LYS A 578 -28.38 -9.42 2.49
CA LYS A 578 -28.94 -10.77 2.25
C LYS A 578 -29.23 -11.05 0.77
N SER A 579 -29.31 -10.01 -0.05
CA SER A 579 -29.55 -10.13 -1.49
C SER A 579 -28.31 -10.69 -2.18
N THR A 580 -28.49 -11.71 -3.04
CA THR A 580 -27.39 -12.34 -3.78
C THR A 580 -26.65 -11.33 -4.65
N VAL A 581 -27.41 -10.47 -5.35
CA VAL A 581 -26.88 -9.42 -6.24
C VAL A 581 -26.09 -8.38 -5.46
N ASP A 582 -26.58 -7.96 -4.29
CA ASP A 582 -25.92 -6.93 -3.50
C ASP A 582 -24.73 -7.47 -2.70
N SER A 583 -24.70 -8.78 -2.44
CA SER A 583 -23.60 -9.44 -1.73
C SER A 583 -22.42 -9.83 -2.64
N LEU A 584 -22.47 -9.52 -3.94
CA LEU A 584 -21.48 -9.98 -4.92
C LEU A 584 -20.03 -9.64 -4.54
N LEU A 585 -19.79 -8.44 -3.99
CA LEU A 585 -18.45 -8.03 -3.55
C LEU A 585 -17.95 -8.73 -2.29
N SER A 586 -18.83 -9.29 -1.47
CA SER A 586 -18.48 -9.96 -0.21
C SER A 586 -18.52 -11.49 -0.33
N ARG A 587 -19.30 -12.02 -1.27
CA ARG A 587 -19.41 -13.45 -1.55
C ARG A 587 -19.85 -13.69 -2.98
N PHE A 588 -19.34 -14.76 -3.56
CA PHE A 588 -19.76 -15.23 -4.87
C PHE A 588 -19.82 -16.74 -4.89
N ALA A 589 -20.84 -17.28 -5.58
CA ALA A 589 -20.95 -18.69 -5.84
C ALA A 589 -21.37 -18.91 -7.30
N TYR A 590 -20.75 -19.88 -7.95
CA TYR A 590 -21.08 -20.35 -9.28
C TYR A 590 -21.49 -21.83 -9.20
N GLU A 591 -22.80 -22.05 -9.21
CA GLU A 591 -23.44 -23.36 -9.10
C GLU A 591 -22.83 -24.22 -7.97
N GLN A 592 -22.46 -25.46 -8.28
CA GLN A 592 -21.78 -26.39 -7.39
C GLN A 592 -20.27 -26.49 -7.65
N TYR A 593 -19.70 -25.53 -8.37
CA TYR A 593 -18.31 -25.58 -8.83
C TYR A 593 -17.40 -24.61 -8.09
N PHE A 594 -17.93 -23.49 -7.62
CA PHE A 594 -17.13 -22.47 -6.96
C PHE A 594 -17.95 -21.71 -5.94
N SER A 595 -17.38 -21.45 -4.78
CA SER A 595 -17.95 -20.54 -3.78
C SER A 595 -16.83 -19.91 -2.99
N THR A 596 -16.93 -18.60 -2.74
CA THR A 596 -15.94 -17.88 -1.95
C THR A 596 -16.55 -16.70 -1.21
N LYS A 597 -15.97 -16.36 -0.07
CA LYS A 597 -16.14 -15.07 0.59
C LYS A 597 -14.93 -14.20 0.31
N PHE A 598 -15.17 -12.92 0.09
CA PHE A 598 -14.12 -11.94 -0.18
C PHE A 598 -13.97 -10.96 0.98
N GLN A 599 -12.76 -10.47 1.19
CA GLN A 599 -12.51 -9.20 1.85
C GLN A 599 -12.63 -8.05 0.83
N ALA A 600 -12.59 -6.81 1.30
CA ALA A 600 -12.70 -5.64 0.42
C ALA A 600 -11.58 -5.63 -0.64
N PRO A 601 -11.89 -5.51 -1.94
CA PRO A 601 -10.87 -5.48 -2.97
C PRO A 601 -10.01 -4.21 -2.84
N THR A 602 -8.76 -4.32 -3.26
CA THR A 602 -7.83 -3.18 -3.29
C THR A 602 -7.31 -2.95 -4.70
N LEU A 603 -6.97 -1.70 -5.00
CA LEU A 603 -6.56 -1.26 -6.32
C LEU A 603 -5.30 -0.40 -6.24
N ARG A 604 -4.42 -0.58 -7.23
CA ARG A 604 -3.26 0.28 -7.52
C ARG A 604 -3.36 0.82 -8.94
N LEU A 605 -3.24 2.13 -9.11
CA LEU A 605 -3.23 2.79 -10.41
C LEU A 605 -1.83 2.70 -11.05
N LEU A 606 -1.79 2.46 -12.36
CA LEU A 606 -0.57 2.42 -13.19
C LEU A 606 -0.58 3.56 -14.21
N SER A 607 0.59 4.10 -14.57
CA SER A 607 0.70 5.32 -15.39
C SER A 607 0.24 5.13 -16.85
N ASN A 608 0.03 3.90 -17.29
CA ASN A 608 -0.44 3.53 -18.63
C ASN A 608 -1.99 3.40 -18.73
N ASN A 609 -2.74 4.11 -17.87
CA ASN A 609 -4.20 3.99 -17.76
C ASN A 609 -4.66 2.55 -17.45
N ARG A 610 -3.84 1.77 -16.74
CA ARG A 610 -4.23 0.47 -16.18
C ARG A 610 -4.26 0.55 -14.66
N ALA A 611 -4.79 -0.48 -14.04
CA ALA A 611 -4.72 -0.69 -12.61
C ALA A 611 -4.50 -2.15 -12.29
N ILE A 612 -3.83 -2.42 -11.17
CA ILE A 612 -3.78 -3.75 -10.56
C ILE A 612 -4.88 -3.80 -9.52
N ILE A 613 -5.80 -4.74 -9.64
CA ILE A 613 -6.83 -5.02 -8.65
C ILE A 613 -6.53 -6.34 -7.94
N TRP A 614 -6.52 -6.33 -6.62
CA TRP A 614 -6.43 -7.53 -5.79
C TRP A 614 -7.81 -7.92 -5.29
N LEU A 615 -8.15 -9.18 -5.54
CA LEU A 615 -9.27 -9.86 -4.91
C LEU A 615 -8.71 -10.68 -3.75
N HIS A 616 -9.19 -10.39 -2.55
CA HIS A 616 -8.79 -11.07 -1.32
C HIS A 616 -9.86 -12.10 -0.98
N LEU A 617 -9.58 -13.37 -1.27
CA LEU A 617 -10.48 -14.48 -1.03
C LEU A 617 -10.24 -14.95 0.41
N GLN A 618 -11.19 -14.63 1.29
CA GLN A 618 -11.13 -15.01 2.69
C GLN A 618 -11.19 -16.52 2.80
N ASP A 619 -12.32 -17.15 2.47
CA ASP A 619 -12.45 -18.61 2.51
C ASP A 619 -13.34 -19.09 1.35
N GLY A 620 -13.17 -20.34 0.94
CA GLY A 620 -14.00 -20.89 -0.13
C GLY A 620 -13.68 -22.32 -0.52
N TRP A 621 -14.30 -22.73 -1.62
CA TRP A 621 -14.00 -23.99 -2.26
C TRP A 621 -14.21 -23.90 -3.78
N LEU A 622 -13.51 -24.76 -4.51
CA LEU A 622 -13.60 -24.86 -5.97
C LEU A 622 -13.51 -26.32 -6.44
N LYS A 623 -14.10 -26.61 -7.61
CA LYS A 623 -13.88 -27.84 -8.39
C LYS A 623 -12.99 -27.51 -9.59
N THR A 624 -12.09 -28.42 -9.95
CA THR A 624 -11.20 -28.21 -11.10
C THR A 624 -11.96 -28.25 -12.43
N LEU A 625 -11.26 -27.87 -13.50
CA LEU A 625 -11.82 -27.87 -14.85
C LEU A 625 -11.35 -29.11 -15.60
N LYS A 626 -12.19 -29.57 -16.53
CA LYS A 626 -11.82 -30.55 -17.56
C LYS A 626 -12.02 -29.90 -18.91
N ASN A 627 -10.97 -29.82 -19.73
CA ASN A 627 -10.98 -29.11 -21.02
C ASN A 627 -11.46 -27.65 -20.89
N TRP A 628 -11.00 -26.94 -19.86
CA TRP A 628 -11.41 -25.57 -19.55
C TRP A 628 -12.91 -25.37 -19.25
N GLN A 629 -13.63 -26.45 -18.94
CA GLN A 629 -15.03 -26.41 -18.54
C GLN A 629 -15.21 -26.95 -17.11
N PRO A 630 -16.22 -26.48 -16.35
CA PRO A 630 -16.49 -26.97 -15.00
C PRO A 630 -16.69 -28.49 -14.99
N TRP A 631 -15.95 -29.20 -14.11
CA TRP A 631 -15.99 -30.66 -14.07
C TRP A 631 -16.73 -31.17 -12.83
N ASN A 632 -17.91 -31.77 -13.05
CA ASN A 632 -18.79 -32.24 -11.97
C ASN A 632 -18.16 -33.28 -11.06
N GLU A 633 -17.33 -34.16 -11.62
CA GLU A 633 -16.73 -35.30 -10.92
C GLU A 633 -15.48 -34.91 -10.14
N SER A 634 -14.95 -33.69 -10.35
CA SER A 634 -13.86 -33.17 -9.51
C SER A 634 -14.30 -33.08 -8.06
N GLU A 635 -13.40 -33.45 -7.16
CA GLU A 635 -13.54 -33.18 -5.75
C GLU A 635 -13.47 -31.66 -5.49
N ALA A 636 -14.18 -31.21 -4.45
CA ALA A 636 -14.18 -29.81 -4.06
C ALA A 636 -12.96 -29.54 -3.17
N TYR A 637 -12.06 -28.68 -3.66
CA TYR A 637 -10.89 -28.22 -2.93
C TYR A 637 -11.24 -26.99 -2.10
N LYS A 638 -10.93 -27.02 -0.80
CA LYS A 638 -11.12 -25.87 0.09
C LYS A 638 -9.86 -25.01 0.14
N PHE A 639 -10.04 -23.71 0.14
CA PHE A 639 -8.95 -22.74 0.28
C PHE A 639 -9.30 -21.66 1.31
N ASP A 640 -8.27 -21.01 1.82
CA ASP A 640 -8.36 -19.94 2.82
C ASP A 640 -7.24 -18.91 2.57
N ASN A 641 -7.54 -17.64 2.78
CA ASN A 641 -6.66 -16.46 2.66
C ASN A 641 -5.89 -16.35 1.33
N TRP A 642 -6.52 -16.71 0.22
CA TRP A 642 -5.93 -16.54 -1.10
C TRP A 642 -6.06 -15.10 -1.59
N ARG A 643 -5.08 -14.63 -2.37
CA ARG A 643 -5.12 -13.30 -2.97
C ARG A 643 -4.76 -13.37 -4.43
N LEU A 644 -5.61 -12.81 -5.29
CA LEU A 644 -5.40 -12.83 -6.74
C LEU A 644 -5.33 -11.42 -7.29
N ALA A 645 -4.27 -11.14 -8.04
CA ALA A 645 -4.04 -9.87 -8.70
C ALA A 645 -4.41 -9.93 -10.18
N PHE A 646 -5.10 -8.90 -10.67
CA PHE A 646 -5.44 -8.74 -12.08
C PHE A 646 -5.05 -7.35 -12.57
N GLU A 647 -4.43 -7.26 -13.74
CA GLU A 647 -4.20 -6.00 -14.44
C GLU A 647 -5.40 -5.69 -15.34
N VAL A 648 -6.04 -4.54 -15.13
CA VAL A 648 -7.24 -4.10 -15.85
C VAL A 648 -7.02 -2.74 -16.48
N GLU A 649 -7.60 -2.50 -17.65
CA GLU A 649 -7.55 -1.19 -18.30
C GLU A 649 -8.63 -0.26 -17.73
N LEU A 650 -8.34 1.04 -17.59
CA LEU A 650 -9.36 2.05 -17.30
C LEU A 650 -9.88 2.61 -18.62
N LYS A 651 -11.20 2.73 -18.75
CA LYS A 651 -11.86 3.26 -19.94
C LYS A 651 -12.90 4.32 -19.60
N LEU A 652 -13.18 5.16 -20.58
CA LEU A 652 -14.26 6.13 -20.57
C LEU A 652 -15.31 5.71 -21.62
N ALA A 653 -16.57 5.57 -21.22
CA ALA A 653 -17.67 5.30 -22.15
C ALA A 653 -18.91 6.13 -21.84
N ASP A 654 -19.71 6.41 -22.86
CA ASP A 654 -21.06 6.94 -22.69
C ASP A 654 -21.97 5.85 -22.06
N SER A 655 -22.99 6.27 -21.30
CA SER A 655 -23.90 5.37 -20.59
C SER A 655 -24.57 4.32 -21.48
N ASP A 656 -24.95 4.72 -22.69
CA ASP A 656 -25.56 3.85 -23.71
C ASP A 656 -24.57 2.88 -24.37
N LYS A 657 -23.26 3.17 -24.28
CA LYS A 657 -22.17 2.34 -24.83
C LYS A 657 -21.58 1.38 -23.80
N LEU A 658 -22.00 1.46 -22.54
CA LEU A 658 -21.52 0.57 -21.50
C LEU A 658 -22.10 -0.84 -21.72
N GLN A 659 -21.26 -1.78 -22.13
CA GLN A 659 -21.70 -3.13 -22.51
C GLN A 659 -21.75 -4.08 -21.32
N GLY A 660 -22.76 -4.95 -21.29
CA GLY A 660 -22.86 -6.05 -20.32
C GLY A 660 -23.51 -5.69 -18.99
N VAL A 661 -23.89 -4.43 -18.77
CA VAL A 661 -24.67 -4.01 -17.61
C VAL A 661 -26.11 -4.52 -17.69
N SER A 662 -26.68 -4.90 -16.54
CA SER A 662 -28.04 -5.42 -16.44
C SER A 662 -29.10 -4.32 -16.38
N THR A 663 -30.36 -4.67 -16.66
CA THR A 663 -31.51 -3.78 -16.46
C THR A 663 -31.69 -3.38 -14.98
N ALA A 664 -31.32 -4.26 -14.05
CA ALA A 664 -31.32 -3.96 -12.62
C ALA A 664 -30.30 -2.88 -12.26
N TRP A 665 -29.12 -2.89 -12.89
CA TRP A 665 -28.17 -1.79 -12.73
C TRP A 665 -28.71 -0.48 -13.28
N ASN A 666 -29.35 -0.49 -14.46
CA ASN A 666 -29.98 0.72 -15.01
C ASN A 666 -31.00 1.31 -14.02
N ALA A 667 -31.85 0.47 -13.39
CA ALA A 667 -32.78 0.94 -12.36
C ALA A 667 -32.07 1.51 -11.12
N LYS A 668 -30.94 0.93 -10.69
CA LYS A 668 -30.10 1.49 -9.62
C LYS A 668 -29.44 2.81 -10.02
N LEU A 669 -28.97 2.92 -11.27
CA LEU A 669 -28.45 4.15 -11.82
C LEU A 669 -29.54 5.22 -11.82
N GLU A 670 -30.76 4.89 -12.23
CA GLU A 670 -31.92 5.79 -12.20
C GLU A 670 -32.22 6.36 -10.81
N ASP A 671 -31.98 5.58 -9.76
CA ASP A 671 -32.13 6.00 -8.37
C ASP A 671 -30.90 6.74 -7.81
N SER A 672 -29.77 6.76 -8.51
CA SER A 672 -28.56 7.46 -8.08
C SER A 672 -28.70 8.99 -8.11
N PHE A 673 -27.84 9.69 -7.36
CA PHE A 673 -27.74 11.16 -7.41
C PHE A 673 -27.48 11.68 -8.83
N ALA A 674 -26.56 11.03 -9.54
CA ALA A 674 -26.17 11.41 -10.89
C ALA A 674 -27.38 11.41 -11.83
N TYR A 675 -28.16 10.32 -11.85
CA TYR A 675 -29.30 10.22 -12.76
C TYR A 675 -30.48 11.09 -12.33
N LYS A 676 -30.80 11.14 -11.03
CA LYS A 676 -31.86 12.03 -10.50
C LYS A 676 -31.63 13.48 -10.92
N GLN A 677 -30.37 13.91 -10.95
CA GLN A 677 -30.01 15.29 -11.30
C GLN A 677 -29.84 15.53 -12.80
N HIS A 678 -29.36 14.53 -13.55
CA HIS A 678 -28.89 14.70 -14.92
C HIS A 678 -29.46 13.71 -15.94
N GLY A 679 -29.86 12.51 -15.53
CA GLY A 679 -30.22 11.40 -16.43
C GLY A 679 -31.49 11.59 -17.24
N LYS A 680 -32.44 12.40 -16.75
CA LYS A 680 -33.70 12.71 -17.46
C LYS A 680 -33.60 13.91 -18.42
N LYS A 681 -32.38 14.41 -18.68
CA LYS A 681 -32.17 15.64 -19.44
C LYS A 681 -31.50 15.34 -20.79
N ASP A 682 -32.17 15.73 -21.88
CA ASP A 682 -31.69 15.46 -23.23
C ASP A 682 -30.49 16.33 -23.65
N ASP A 683 -30.26 17.42 -22.92
CA ASP A 683 -29.20 18.41 -23.13
C ASP A 683 -27.81 17.95 -22.69
N ARG A 684 -27.69 16.75 -22.13
CA ARG A 684 -26.44 16.15 -21.66
C ARG A 684 -26.44 14.63 -21.81
N VAL A 685 -25.26 14.03 -21.66
CA VAL A 685 -25.06 12.58 -21.57
C VAL A 685 -24.32 12.26 -20.27
N LEU A 686 -24.51 11.05 -19.74
CA LEU A 686 -23.69 10.55 -18.65
C LEU A 686 -22.52 9.75 -19.25
N LYS A 687 -21.29 10.09 -18.89
CA LYS A 687 -20.09 9.30 -19.19
C LYS A 687 -19.59 8.61 -17.93
N HIS A 688 -19.01 7.43 -18.08
CA HIS A 688 -18.53 6.59 -17.00
C HIS A 688 -17.04 6.28 -17.17
N ILE A 689 -16.27 6.49 -16.11
CA ILE A 689 -14.91 5.95 -15.97
C ILE A 689 -15.03 4.60 -15.25
N TYR A 690 -14.56 3.52 -15.87
CA TYR A 690 -14.74 2.16 -15.34
C TYR A 690 -13.50 1.29 -15.54
N LEU A 691 -13.44 0.21 -14.75
CA LEU A 691 -12.47 -0.87 -14.89
C LEU A 691 -12.95 -1.86 -15.95
N ASP A 692 -12.20 -2.01 -17.03
CA ASP A 692 -12.52 -2.96 -18.09
C ASP A 692 -12.10 -4.38 -17.71
N PHE A 693 -12.95 -5.07 -16.94
CA PHE A 693 -12.68 -6.46 -16.54
C PHE A 693 -12.66 -7.45 -17.71
N LYS A 694 -13.08 -7.06 -18.92
CA LYS A 694 -12.93 -7.93 -20.12
C LYS A 694 -11.47 -8.06 -20.54
N THR A 695 -10.62 -7.09 -20.22
CA THR A 695 -9.18 -7.11 -20.48
C THR A 695 -8.36 -7.55 -19.27
N ALA A 696 -9.02 -8.09 -18.23
CA ALA A 696 -8.36 -8.51 -17.00
C ALA A 696 -7.31 -9.61 -17.26
N GLU A 697 -6.06 -9.26 -17.00
CA GLU A 697 -4.91 -10.13 -17.13
C GLU A 697 -4.46 -10.61 -15.75
N PHE A 698 -4.41 -11.93 -15.54
CA PHE A 698 -4.00 -12.47 -14.25
C PHE A 698 -2.50 -12.28 -14.00
N ILE A 699 -2.15 -11.74 -12.84
CA ILE A 699 -0.77 -11.50 -12.42
C ILE A 699 -0.41 -12.48 -11.30
N HIS A 700 0.20 -13.60 -11.66
CA HIS A 700 0.62 -14.61 -10.69
C HIS A 700 1.70 -14.08 -9.72
N ASP A 701 2.65 -13.25 -10.20
CA ASP A 701 3.76 -12.72 -9.38
C ASP A 701 3.27 -11.91 -8.15
N LEU A 702 2.05 -11.39 -8.22
CA LEU A 702 1.44 -10.56 -7.17
C LEU A 702 0.26 -11.25 -6.47
N SER A 703 0.06 -12.53 -6.78
CA SER A 703 -0.96 -13.39 -6.18
C SER A 703 -0.33 -14.30 -5.12
N SER A 704 -1.09 -14.66 -4.09
CA SER A 704 -0.67 -15.59 -3.04
C SER A 704 -1.71 -16.70 -2.86
N PHE A 705 -1.21 -17.91 -2.61
CA PHE A 705 -1.99 -19.14 -2.55
C PHE A 705 -1.62 -19.95 -1.30
N ASP A 706 -1.91 -19.38 -0.14
CA ASP A 706 -1.53 -19.96 1.14
C ASP A 706 -2.13 -21.37 1.30
N GLY A 707 -1.32 -22.32 1.77
CA GLY A 707 -1.71 -23.72 1.95
C GLY A 707 -1.83 -24.57 0.67
N LEU A 708 -1.76 -23.97 -0.53
CA LEU A 708 -1.94 -24.69 -1.80
C LEU A 708 -0.88 -25.78 -2.02
N PHE A 709 0.36 -25.49 -1.59
CA PHE A 709 1.51 -26.35 -1.83
C PHE A 709 1.88 -27.24 -0.62
N HIS A 710 1.21 -27.05 0.51
CA HIS A 710 1.46 -27.84 1.72
C HIS A 710 0.75 -29.20 1.70
N SER A 711 -0.36 -29.30 0.99
CA SER A 711 -1.07 -30.56 0.84
C SER A 711 -0.32 -31.50 -0.11
N HIS A 712 -0.19 -32.78 0.23
CA HIS A 712 0.23 -33.85 -0.71
C HIS A 712 -0.76 -34.05 -1.88
N GLU A 713 -1.71 -33.13 -2.07
CA GLU A 713 -2.72 -33.20 -3.10
C GLU A 713 -2.09 -32.93 -4.46
N LYS A 714 -2.49 -33.75 -5.42
CA LYS A 714 -1.97 -33.72 -6.77
C LYS A 714 -2.51 -32.48 -7.51
N ARG A 715 -1.66 -31.86 -8.33
CA ARG A 715 -2.02 -30.84 -9.35
C ARG A 715 -2.54 -29.48 -8.84
N PRO A 716 -1.76 -28.72 -8.06
CA PRO A 716 -2.14 -27.37 -7.61
C PRO A 716 -2.46 -26.40 -8.78
N ILE A 717 -1.83 -26.59 -9.94
CA ILE A 717 -2.08 -25.77 -11.14
C ILE A 717 -3.55 -25.84 -11.62
N GLU A 718 -4.17 -27.02 -11.61
CA GLU A 718 -5.55 -27.19 -12.06
C GLU A 718 -6.52 -26.37 -11.20
N LYS A 719 -6.22 -26.24 -9.90
CA LYS A 719 -7.00 -25.45 -8.94
C LYS A 719 -6.88 -23.95 -9.20
N VAL A 720 -5.65 -23.47 -9.45
CA VAL A 720 -5.41 -22.05 -9.78
C VAL A 720 -6.04 -21.70 -11.12
N GLN A 721 -5.88 -22.54 -12.15
CA GLN A 721 -6.51 -22.34 -13.46
C GLN A 721 -8.04 -22.31 -13.36
N ALA A 722 -8.62 -23.22 -12.56
CA ALA A 722 -10.04 -23.23 -12.28
C ALA A 722 -10.47 -21.92 -11.60
N LEU A 723 -9.76 -21.49 -10.56
CA LEU A 723 -10.06 -20.25 -9.87
C LEU A 723 -10.01 -19.02 -10.77
N VAL A 724 -8.91 -18.86 -11.51
CA VAL A 724 -8.75 -17.74 -12.45
C VAL A 724 -9.85 -17.75 -13.50
N THR A 725 -10.25 -18.93 -13.99
CA THR A 725 -11.37 -19.07 -14.92
C THR A 725 -12.71 -18.69 -14.28
N TYR A 726 -13.00 -19.15 -13.06
CA TYR A 726 -14.22 -18.80 -12.34
C TYR A 726 -14.33 -17.29 -12.13
N LEU A 727 -13.22 -16.65 -11.75
CA LEU A 727 -13.19 -15.22 -11.54
C LEU A 727 -13.33 -14.45 -12.85
N ARG A 728 -12.55 -14.81 -13.87
CA ARG A 728 -12.50 -14.07 -15.13
C ARG A 728 -13.76 -14.22 -15.98
N GLU A 729 -14.24 -15.45 -16.14
CA GLU A 729 -15.34 -15.74 -17.06
C GLU A 729 -16.72 -15.51 -16.41
N TYR A 730 -16.84 -15.72 -15.09
CA TYR A 730 -18.14 -15.69 -14.40
C TYR A 730 -18.27 -14.54 -13.39
N TYR A 731 -17.33 -14.41 -12.44
CA TYR A 731 -17.43 -13.35 -11.42
C TYR A 731 -17.34 -11.95 -12.02
N PHE A 732 -16.35 -11.69 -12.89
CA PHE A 732 -16.20 -10.40 -13.56
C PHE A 732 -17.38 -10.06 -14.47
N SER A 733 -17.97 -11.04 -15.13
CA SER A 733 -19.22 -10.86 -15.88
C SER A 733 -20.36 -10.36 -14.97
N GLN A 734 -20.46 -10.87 -13.74
CA GLN A 734 -21.43 -10.39 -12.77
C GLN A 734 -21.10 -8.99 -12.24
N ILE A 735 -19.82 -8.69 -11.98
CA ILE A 735 -19.36 -7.34 -11.55
C ILE A 735 -19.65 -6.29 -12.64
N ILE A 736 -19.54 -6.68 -13.91
CA ILE A 736 -19.96 -5.86 -15.05
C ILE A 736 -21.49 -5.71 -15.03
N ALA A 737 -22.25 -6.80 -14.91
CA ALA A 737 -23.71 -6.79 -14.92
C ALA A 737 -24.32 -5.94 -13.79
N THR A 738 -23.71 -5.89 -12.61
CA THR A 738 -24.13 -5.06 -11.47
C THR A 738 -23.61 -3.63 -11.54
N GLY A 739 -22.77 -3.30 -12.52
CA GLY A 739 -22.16 -1.99 -12.70
C GLY A 739 -21.17 -1.58 -11.60
N THR A 740 -20.71 -2.52 -10.79
CA THR A 740 -19.76 -2.29 -9.68
C THR A 740 -18.36 -1.91 -10.20
N HIS A 741 -18.07 -2.22 -11.46
CA HIS A 741 -16.86 -1.80 -12.17
C HIS A 741 -16.81 -0.30 -12.54
N VAL A 742 -17.91 0.44 -12.42
CA VAL A 742 -17.97 1.89 -12.72
C VAL A 742 -17.45 2.69 -11.53
N LEU A 743 -16.29 3.34 -11.70
CA LEU A 743 -15.66 4.14 -10.66
C LEU A 743 -16.33 5.52 -10.52
N TYR A 744 -16.54 6.21 -11.64
CA TYR A 744 -17.08 7.57 -11.66
C TYR A 744 -18.09 7.78 -12.78
N THR A 745 -19.13 8.57 -12.49
CA THR A 745 -20.13 9.03 -13.47
C THR A 745 -20.06 10.55 -13.58
N LEU A 746 -20.03 11.07 -14.82
CA LEU A 746 -19.85 12.49 -15.13
C LEU A 746 -20.91 12.98 -16.14
N PRO A 747 -21.62 14.09 -15.86
CA PRO A 747 -22.51 14.70 -16.83
C PRO A 747 -21.74 15.55 -17.85
N VAL A 748 -21.95 15.29 -19.15
CA VAL A 748 -21.34 16.03 -20.27
C VAL A 748 -22.40 16.65 -21.15
N PHE A 749 -22.39 17.98 -21.27
CA PHE A 749 -23.39 18.76 -21.97
C PHE A 749 -23.18 18.75 -23.49
N LYS A 750 -24.27 18.60 -24.23
CA LYS A 750 -24.28 18.59 -25.69
C LYS A 750 -24.26 20.01 -26.25
N ALA A 751 -23.67 20.18 -27.44
CA ALA A 751 -23.67 21.45 -28.15
C ALA A 751 -25.09 22.02 -28.28
N GLY A 752 -25.25 23.32 -27.99
CA GLY A 752 -26.55 24.02 -28.01
C GLY A 752 -27.35 23.96 -26.71
N ALA A 753 -26.89 23.18 -25.71
CA ALA A 753 -27.50 23.18 -24.38
C ALA A 753 -27.31 24.52 -23.65
N SER A 754 -28.32 24.92 -22.87
CA SER A 754 -28.16 26.00 -21.89
C SER A 754 -27.38 25.46 -20.69
N LEU A 755 -26.19 26.02 -20.45
CA LEU A 755 -25.31 25.57 -19.38
C LEU A 755 -25.82 26.11 -18.03
N PRO A 756 -26.16 25.25 -17.05
CA PRO A 756 -26.75 25.67 -15.78
C PRO A 756 -25.73 26.34 -14.85
N SER A 757 -24.44 26.08 -15.07
CA SER A 757 -23.35 26.59 -14.25
C SER A 757 -22.06 26.68 -15.07
N ALA A 758 -21.10 27.47 -14.57
CA ALA A 758 -19.83 27.69 -15.26
C ALA A 758 -18.94 26.43 -15.29
N ASN A 759 -19.13 25.51 -14.34
CA ASN A 759 -18.41 24.24 -14.26
C ASN A 759 -19.11 23.08 -15.01
N ALA A 760 -20.09 23.38 -15.86
CA ALA A 760 -20.75 22.39 -16.68
C ALA A 760 -19.80 21.88 -17.78
N LEU A 761 -19.38 20.61 -17.66
CA LEU A 761 -18.46 19.97 -18.59
C LEU A 761 -19.11 19.78 -19.96
N THR A 762 -18.45 20.23 -21.03
CA THR A 762 -18.89 20.05 -22.41
C THR A 762 -18.05 19.05 -23.17
N ASP A 763 -16.81 18.82 -22.73
CA ASP A 763 -15.95 17.75 -23.20
C ASP A 763 -15.02 17.31 -22.07
N LEU A 764 -14.55 16.07 -22.09
CA LEU A 764 -13.66 15.54 -21.06
C LEU A 764 -12.77 14.40 -21.53
N THR A 765 -11.65 14.24 -20.83
CA THR A 765 -10.73 13.10 -20.89
C THR A 765 -10.23 12.76 -19.49
N PHE A 766 -9.43 11.71 -19.34
CA PHE A 766 -8.77 11.39 -18.08
C PHE A 766 -7.34 10.88 -18.31
N GLN A 767 -6.52 10.93 -17.26
CA GLN A 767 -5.18 10.35 -17.24
C GLN A 767 -4.79 9.92 -15.83
N ILE A 768 -3.90 8.94 -15.73
CA ILE A 768 -3.21 8.64 -14.47
C ILE A 768 -2.00 9.56 -14.34
N TYR A 769 -1.94 10.28 -13.23
CA TYR A 769 -0.94 11.31 -12.97
C TYR A 769 -0.06 10.91 -11.79
N SER A 770 1.24 10.82 -12.04
CA SER A 770 2.25 10.41 -11.05
C SER A 770 3.60 11.03 -11.38
N LYS A 771 4.43 11.26 -10.34
CA LYS A 771 5.77 11.82 -10.49
C LYS A 771 6.72 10.86 -11.23
N ILE A 772 6.55 9.57 -10.94
CA ILE A 772 7.30 8.46 -11.54
C ILE A 772 6.30 7.64 -12.32
N ALA A 773 6.71 7.15 -13.50
CA ALA A 773 5.90 6.22 -14.26
C ALA A 773 5.88 4.87 -13.55
N TYR A 774 4.70 4.45 -13.09
CA TYR A 774 4.50 3.16 -12.45
C TYR A 774 3.92 2.14 -13.43
N ASP A 775 4.53 0.97 -13.46
CA ASP A 775 4.11 -0.20 -14.21
C ASP A 775 4.07 -1.44 -13.28
N ARG A 776 3.74 -2.60 -13.85
CA ARG A 776 3.67 -3.88 -13.12
C ARG A 776 4.98 -4.28 -12.44
N ARG A 777 6.14 -3.77 -12.88
CA ARG A 777 7.46 -4.18 -12.38
C ARG A 777 7.93 -3.28 -11.24
N ASN A 778 7.58 -2.00 -11.26
CA ASN A 778 8.10 -1.03 -10.30
C ASN A 778 7.04 -0.48 -9.32
N TRP A 779 5.75 -0.87 -9.42
CA TRP A 779 4.71 -0.38 -8.52
C TRP A 779 5.00 -0.68 -7.04
N ALA A 780 5.75 -1.75 -6.75
CA ALA A 780 6.16 -2.10 -5.39
C ALA A 780 7.01 -0.96 -4.78
N ALA A 781 7.91 -0.34 -5.55
CA ALA A 781 8.75 0.76 -5.07
C ALA A 781 8.00 2.09 -4.86
N MET A 782 6.66 2.11 -4.98
CA MET A 782 5.83 3.30 -4.86
C MET A 782 5.82 3.83 -3.42
N ALA A 783 6.46 4.99 -3.23
CA ALA A 783 6.33 5.75 -2.00
C ALA A 783 4.92 6.35 -1.85
N LYS A 784 4.42 6.45 -0.61
CA LYS A 784 3.10 7.05 -0.31
C LYS A 784 2.97 8.49 -0.78
N GLU A 785 4.07 9.26 -0.80
CA GLU A 785 4.11 10.65 -1.29
C GLU A 785 3.99 10.75 -2.82
N GLY A 786 4.28 9.67 -3.54
CA GLY A 786 4.22 9.59 -4.99
C GLY A 786 3.07 8.74 -5.50
N GLU A 787 2.03 8.51 -4.69
CA GLU A 787 0.86 7.71 -5.07
C GLU A 787 0.18 8.32 -6.32
N PRO A 788 -0.05 7.54 -7.38
CA PRO A 788 -0.73 8.04 -8.57
C PRO A 788 -2.17 8.50 -8.26
N ALA A 789 -2.59 9.56 -8.96
CA ALA A 789 -3.95 10.06 -8.92
C ALA A 789 -4.64 9.89 -10.27
N LEU A 790 -5.94 9.66 -10.27
CA LEU A 790 -6.78 9.74 -11.46
C LEU A 790 -7.14 11.20 -11.69
N LEU A 791 -6.61 11.83 -12.74
CA LEU A 791 -7.03 13.17 -13.17
C LEU A 791 -8.13 13.07 -14.21
N ILE A 792 -9.22 13.78 -13.96
CA ILE A 792 -10.33 13.98 -14.88
C ILE A 792 -10.22 15.42 -15.38
N LEU A 793 -10.05 15.56 -16.68
CA LEU A 793 -9.72 16.82 -17.34
C LEU A 793 -10.90 17.23 -18.22
N GLY A 794 -11.41 18.44 -18.02
CA GLY A 794 -12.65 18.88 -18.64
C GLY A 794 -12.57 20.26 -19.24
N MET A 795 -13.36 20.47 -20.30
CA MET A 795 -13.62 21.77 -20.91
C MET A 795 -15.05 22.21 -20.64
N THR A 796 -15.26 23.51 -20.61
CA THR A 796 -16.57 24.15 -20.46
C THR A 796 -16.85 25.04 -21.67
N GLN A 797 -18.08 25.53 -21.79
CA GLN A 797 -18.48 26.45 -22.86
C GLN A 797 -18.21 25.93 -24.29
N PHE A 798 -18.20 24.61 -24.49
CA PHE A 798 -17.95 23.95 -25.77
C PHE A 798 -16.57 24.25 -26.36
N ARG A 799 -15.60 24.58 -25.51
CA ARG A 799 -14.20 24.71 -25.93
C ARG A 799 -13.63 23.33 -26.24
N ALA A 800 -12.77 23.26 -27.26
CA ALA A 800 -12.10 22.03 -27.65
C ALA A 800 -11.10 21.59 -26.57
N LEU A 801 -10.96 20.27 -26.39
CA LEU A 801 -9.94 19.71 -25.52
C LEU A 801 -8.53 20.13 -26.00
N PRO A 802 -7.67 20.62 -25.10
CA PRO A 802 -6.25 20.78 -25.36
C PRO A 802 -5.64 19.44 -25.81
N ALA A 803 -4.73 19.47 -26.80
CA ALA A 803 -4.03 18.26 -27.25
C ALA A 803 -3.01 17.74 -26.22
N ALA A 804 -2.63 18.57 -25.24
CA ALA A 804 -1.60 18.27 -24.25
C ALA A 804 -2.16 17.46 -23.07
N LYS A 805 -1.37 16.50 -22.58
CA LYS A 805 -1.54 15.91 -21.25
C LYS A 805 -1.02 16.88 -20.18
N ILE A 806 -1.53 16.80 -18.97
CA ILE A 806 -0.96 17.55 -17.84
C ILE A 806 0.35 16.88 -17.43
N GLU A 807 1.46 17.62 -17.53
CA GLU A 807 2.77 17.22 -17.04
C GLU A 807 2.87 17.36 -15.51
N TRP A 808 3.79 16.62 -14.89
CA TRP A 808 3.95 16.68 -13.44
C TRP A 808 4.45 18.06 -12.98
N SER A 809 3.60 18.81 -12.28
CA SER A 809 3.94 20.10 -11.64
C SER A 809 4.01 20.01 -10.11
N GLY A 810 3.15 19.19 -9.51
CA GLY A 810 3.05 18.97 -8.06
C GLY A 810 1.98 17.94 -7.72
N SER A 811 1.83 17.61 -6.43
CA SER A 811 0.77 16.72 -5.97
C SER A 811 -0.58 17.42 -6.06
N TRP A 812 -1.53 16.82 -6.77
CA TRP A 812 -2.93 17.28 -6.82
C TRP A 812 -3.78 16.77 -5.65
N ILE A 813 -3.21 15.90 -4.81
CA ILE A 813 -3.87 15.31 -3.66
C ILE A 813 -3.19 15.82 -2.39
N ALA A 814 -3.96 16.46 -1.52
CA ALA A 814 -3.50 16.89 -0.21
C ALA A 814 -3.47 15.70 0.76
N ASN A 815 -2.56 14.76 0.53
CA ASN A 815 -2.39 13.57 1.36
C ASN A 815 -1.96 13.96 2.78
N SER A 816 -2.85 13.77 3.76
CA SER A 816 -2.48 13.73 5.17
C SER A 816 -2.23 12.28 5.56
N THR A 817 -1.21 12.03 6.37
CA THR A 817 -0.92 10.66 6.83
C THR A 817 -2.02 10.05 7.69
N ARG A 818 -2.92 10.86 8.28
CA ARG A 818 -3.96 10.43 9.22
C ARG A 818 -5.35 10.23 8.58
N SER A 819 -5.60 10.77 7.40
CA SER A 819 -6.94 10.73 6.78
C SER A 819 -6.85 10.46 5.28
N VAL A 820 -7.81 9.70 4.75
CA VAL A 820 -7.96 9.51 3.31
C VAL A 820 -8.31 10.85 2.68
N SER A 821 -7.42 11.38 1.84
CA SER A 821 -7.76 12.50 0.95
C SER A 821 -8.53 11.93 -0.22
N TYR A 822 -9.78 12.35 -0.43
CA TYR A 822 -10.60 11.80 -1.51
C TYR A 822 -10.26 12.42 -2.87
N GLY A 823 -9.76 13.66 -2.87
CA GLY A 823 -9.35 14.34 -4.09
C GLY A 823 -9.50 15.86 -4.02
N THR A 824 -9.26 16.50 -5.15
CA THR A 824 -9.32 17.95 -5.32
C THR A 824 -10.06 18.28 -6.61
N VAL A 825 -10.89 19.32 -6.62
CA VAL A 825 -11.46 19.93 -7.81
C VAL A 825 -10.82 21.30 -8.01
N CYS A 826 -10.43 21.60 -9.23
CA CYS A 826 -9.87 22.88 -9.64
C CYS A 826 -10.66 23.44 -10.84
N LEU A 827 -11.05 24.71 -10.76
CA LEU A 827 -11.63 25.45 -11.88
C LEU A 827 -10.70 26.59 -12.28
N SER A 828 -10.46 26.72 -13.58
CA SER A 828 -9.45 27.66 -14.08
C SER A 828 -9.81 29.12 -13.80
N LYS A 829 -8.78 29.93 -13.60
CA LYS A 829 -8.83 31.39 -13.45
C LYS A 829 -9.64 32.02 -14.56
N GLN A 830 -9.47 31.54 -15.79
CA GLN A 830 -10.18 32.08 -16.95
C GLN A 830 -11.70 31.94 -16.77
N ILE A 831 -12.18 30.72 -16.51
CA ILE A 831 -13.63 30.45 -16.43
C ILE A 831 -14.24 31.00 -15.15
N PHE A 832 -13.60 30.74 -14.01
CA PHE A 832 -14.20 31.05 -12.73
C PHE A 832 -13.93 32.49 -12.31
N LEU A 833 -12.66 32.89 -12.24
CA LEU A 833 -12.28 34.20 -11.73
C LEU A 833 -12.59 35.31 -12.74
N GLN A 834 -12.06 35.23 -13.95
CA GLN A 834 -12.13 36.31 -14.95
C GLN A 834 -13.51 36.45 -15.58
N GLU A 835 -14.05 35.38 -16.14
CA GLU A 835 -15.30 35.45 -16.91
C GLU A 835 -16.57 35.49 -16.04
N ARG A 836 -16.49 35.07 -14.78
CA ARG A 836 -17.66 34.97 -13.88
C ARG A 836 -17.52 35.87 -12.67
N LEU A 837 -16.61 35.57 -11.74
CA LEU A 837 -16.53 36.27 -10.46
C LEU A 837 -16.25 37.77 -10.64
N LEU A 838 -15.23 38.14 -11.42
CA LEU A 838 -14.92 39.54 -11.71
C LEU A 838 -16.01 40.23 -12.52
N GLY A 839 -16.69 39.51 -13.42
CA GLY A 839 -17.82 40.02 -14.19
C GLY A 839 -19.02 40.37 -13.29
N LEU A 840 -19.35 39.51 -12.32
CA LEU A 840 -20.40 39.78 -11.33
C LEU A 840 -20.00 40.93 -10.39
N LEU A 841 -18.76 40.92 -9.92
CA LEU A 841 -18.23 41.99 -9.05
C LEU A 841 -18.05 43.33 -9.78
N ALA A 842 -18.01 43.36 -11.11
CA ALA A 842 -18.02 44.61 -11.86
C ALA A 842 -19.36 45.37 -11.73
N LYS A 843 -20.46 44.67 -11.41
CA LYS A 843 -21.75 45.32 -11.11
C LYS A 843 -21.66 46.19 -9.86
N VAL A 844 -20.96 45.70 -8.83
CA VAL A 844 -20.68 46.47 -7.60
C VAL A 844 -19.93 47.75 -7.93
N ASN A 845 -18.94 47.70 -8.83
CA ASN A 845 -18.27 48.91 -9.29
C ASN A 845 -19.24 49.87 -9.99
N GLY A 846 -20.15 49.35 -10.81
CA GLY A 846 -21.18 50.17 -11.47
C GLY A 846 -22.12 50.87 -10.48
N GLU A 847 -22.53 50.18 -9.42
CA GLU A 847 -23.45 50.71 -8.40
C GLU A 847 -22.78 51.70 -7.45
N THR A 848 -21.49 51.53 -7.18
CA THR A 848 -20.75 52.37 -6.22
C THR A 848 -19.97 53.50 -6.90
N THR A 849 -19.79 53.47 -8.21
CA THR A 849 -19.12 54.54 -8.96
C THR A 849 -20.06 55.71 -9.19
N VAL A 850 -19.77 56.82 -8.54
CA VAL A 850 -20.51 58.08 -8.71
C VAL A 850 -19.93 58.89 -9.86
N SER A 851 -20.82 59.44 -10.69
CA SER A 851 -20.51 60.33 -11.80
C SER A 851 -21.40 61.57 -11.73
N SER A 852 -20.89 62.70 -12.18
CA SER A 852 -21.67 63.93 -12.29
C SER A 852 -22.43 63.94 -13.61
N GLN A 853 -23.68 64.38 -13.58
CA GLN A 853 -24.41 64.74 -14.78
C GLN A 853 -24.07 66.19 -15.19
N PRO A 854 -24.16 66.53 -16.49
CA PRO A 854 -24.02 67.91 -16.92
C PRO A 854 -24.94 68.82 -16.12
N PHE A 855 -24.40 69.93 -15.64
CA PHE A 855 -25.16 70.87 -14.86
C PHE A 855 -26.40 71.34 -15.62
N ARG A 856 -27.56 71.35 -14.97
CA ARG A 856 -28.80 71.93 -15.52
C ARG A 856 -29.03 73.28 -14.84
N LEU A 857 -29.22 74.32 -15.65
CA LEU A 857 -29.69 75.62 -15.18
C LEU A 857 -31.19 75.49 -14.83
N GLU A 858 -31.56 75.71 -13.58
CA GLU A 858 -32.98 75.88 -13.26
C GLU A 858 -33.46 77.26 -13.73
N CYS A 859 -34.77 77.44 -13.97
CA CYS A 859 -35.39 78.68 -14.50
C CYS A 859 -35.16 79.95 -13.63
N LYS A 860 -34.44 79.84 -12.50
CA LYS A 860 -34.09 80.93 -11.58
C LYS A 860 -32.57 81.18 -11.49
N GLY A 861 -31.77 80.65 -12.41
CA GLY A 861 -30.32 80.84 -12.44
C GLY A 861 -29.52 80.01 -11.42
N ALA A 862 -30.18 79.17 -10.62
CA ALA A 862 -29.51 78.25 -9.69
C ALA A 862 -28.97 77.03 -10.44
N TRP A 863 -27.70 76.70 -10.18
CA TRP A 863 -27.06 75.50 -10.68
C TRP A 863 -27.45 74.29 -9.84
N LYS A 864 -28.11 73.32 -10.46
CA LYS A 864 -28.41 72.05 -9.79
C LYS A 864 -27.41 70.98 -10.23
N LEU A 865 -26.49 70.65 -9.34
CA LEU A 865 -25.66 69.47 -9.50
C LEU A 865 -26.54 68.24 -9.33
N GLN A 866 -26.49 67.33 -10.31
CA GLN A 866 -27.09 66.01 -10.21
C GLN A 866 -25.97 64.99 -10.27
N LEU A 867 -25.96 64.06 -9.32
CA LEU A 867 -25.09 62.90 -9.38
C LEU A 867 -25.89 61.72 -9.91
N THR A 868 -25.20 60.73 -10.45
CA THR A 868 -25.76 59.43 -10.79
C THR A 868 -24.69 58.37 -10.56
N THR A 869 -25.11 57.15 -10.29
CA THR A 869 -24.17 56.02 -10.33
C THR A 869 -23.90 55.64 -11.78
N TRP A 870 -22.79 54.94 -12.02
CA TRP A 870 -22.45 54.44 -13.34
C TRP A 870 -23.51 53.46 -13.87
N ALA A 871 -24.06 52.62 -13.00
CA ALA A 871 -25.13 51.68 -13.34
C ALA A 871 -26.45 52.37 -13.72
N ALA A 872 -26.75 53.53 -13.12
CA ALA A 872 -27.96 54.31 -13.42
C ALA A 872 -27.79 55.32 -14.57
N ASN A 873 -26.57 55.55 -15.04
CA ASN A 873 -26.29 56.51 -16.10
C ASN A 873 -26.65 55.91 -17.47
N GLU A 874 -27.59 56.53 -18.21
CA GLU A 874 -28.07 56.02 -19.51
C GLU A 874 -26.97 55.80 -20.55
N ASP A 875 -25.94 56.65 -20.57
CA ASP A 875 -24.84 56.57 -21.52
C ASP A 875 -23.79 55.52 -21.09
N ARG A 876 -23.63 55.31 -19.78
CA ARG A 876 -22.57 54.47 -19.21
C ARG A 876 -23.05 53.09 -18.75
N LYS A 877 -24.34 52.86 -18.54
CA LYS A 877 -24.90 51.58 -18.06
C LYS A 877 -24.60 50.38 -18.98
N LYS A 878 -24.24 50.64 -20.25
CA LYS A 878 -23.80 49.61 -21.22
C LYS A 878 -22.31 49.28 -21.12
N CYS A 879 -21.52 50.12 -20.45
CA CYS A 879 -20.08 49.94 -20.27
C CYS A 879 -19.81 49.17 -18.98
N VAL A 880 -19.01 48.11 -19.06
CA VAL A 880 -18.66 47.27 -17.90
C VAL A 880 -17.55 47.93 -17.07
N CYS A 881 -17.75 48.01 -15.76
CA CYS A 881 -16.75 48.51 -14.80
C CYS A 881 -15.72 47.42 -14.44
N THR A 882 -14.96 46.97 -15.43
CA THR A 882 -14.04 45.83 -15.31
C THR A 882 -12.92 46.09 -14.30
N TRP A 883 -12.75 45.15 -13.37
CA TRP A 883 -11.65 45.13 -12.41
C TRP A 883 -10.29 45.03 -13.11
N LYS A 884 -9.30 45.81 -12.66
CA LYS A 884 -7.93 45.74 -13.14
C LYS A 884 -7.07 45.02 -12.11
N PHE A 885 -6.22 44.10 -12.55
CA PHE A 885 -5.26 43.43 -11.66
C PHE A 885 -4.22 44.46 -11.18
N ASP A 886 -4.09 44.59 -9.86
CA ASP A 886 -3.23 45.58 -9.17
C ASP A 886 -1.95 44.93 -8.63
N GLY A 887 -1.83 43.60 -8.71
CA GLY A 887 -0.65 42.83 -8.34
C GLY A 887 -0.95 41.67 -7.38
N GLU A 888 0.08 40.87 -7.11
CA GLU A 888 0.09 39.87 -6.04
C GLU A 888 0.96 40.40 -4.89
N ALA A 889 0.41 40.39 -3.67
CA ALA A 889 1.17 40.78 -2.48
C ALA A 889 0.62 40.06 -1.26
N ASP A 890 1.53 39.58 -0.39
CA ASP A 890 1.21 38.93 0.89
C ASP A 890 0.28 37.71 0.76
N GLY A 891 0.41 36.95 -0.33
CA GLY A 891 -0.47 35.80 -0.60
C GLY A 891 -1.91 36.22 -0.88
N MET A 892 -2.09 37.34 -1.58
CA MET A 892 -3.38 37.83 -2.06
C MET A 892 -3.28 38.35 -3.48
N LEU A 893 -4.28 38.02 -4.31
CA LEU A 893 -4.51 38.67 -5.60
C LEU A 893 -5.30 39.96 -5.35
N LYS A 894 -4.70 41.09 -5.73
CA LYS A 894 -5.30 42.41 -5.55
C LYS A 894 -5.83 42.91 -6.89
N TYR A 895 -7.07 43.37 -6.88
CA TYR A 895 -7.72 44.01 -8.01
C TYR A 895 -8.23 45.39 -7.58
N LYS A 896 -8.19 46.32 -8.53
CA LYS A 896 -8.55 47.71 -8.30
C LYS A 896 -9.42 48.24 -9.42
N TRP A 897 -10.42 49.02 -9.03
CA TRP A 897 -11.19 49.85 -9.93
C TRP A 897 -11.01 51.30 -9.51
N ILE A 898 -10.59 52.16 -10.45
CA ILE A 898 -10.45 53.60 -10.23
C ILE A 898 -11.23 54.28 -11.33
N HIS A 899 -12.18 55.12 -10.93
CA HIS A 899 -12.85 56.02 -11.85
C HIS A 899 -12.80 57.45 -11.33
N ARG A 900 -12.50 58.39 -12.22
CA ARG A 900 -12.50 59.82 -11.93
C ARG A 900 -13.33 60.54 -12.99
N ASP A 901 -14.31 61.29 -12.53
CA ASP A 901 -15.22 62.07 -13.37
C ASP A 901 -15.13 63.52 -12.91
N GLY A 902 -14.44 64.34 -13.71
CA GLY A 902 -14.25 65.76 -13.44
C GLY A 902 -14.99 66.58 -14.49
N TRP A 903 -15.84 67.49 -14.05
CA TRP A 903 -16.48 68.49 -14.88
C TRP A 903 -16.06 69.87 -14.45
N LYS A 904 -15.76 70.72 -15.43
CA LYS A 904 -15.52 72.15 -15.24
C LYS A 904 -16.42 72.90 -16.21
N TYR A 905 -17.12 73.90 -15.70
CA TYR A 905 -18.00 74.77 -16.47
C TYR A 905 -17.61 76.21 -16.18
N GLU A 906 -17.20 76.92 -17.22
CA GLU A 906 -16.89 78.34 -17.14
C GLU A 906 -18.16 79.13 -17.47
N HIS A 907 -18.60 79.97 -16.54
CA HIS A 907 -19.75 80.83 -16.73
C HIS A 907 -19.32 82.29 -16.88
N GLU A 908 -19.73 82.89 -18.00
CA GLU A 908 -19.66 84.33 -18.25
C GLU A 908 -21.08 84.82 -18.61
N GLY A 909 -21.76 85.52 -17.70
CA GLY A 909 -23.19 85.81 -17.84
C GLY A 909 -23.77 86.95 -17.00
N THR A 910 -25.10 87.08 -17.06
CA THR A 910 -25.95 88.17 -16.53
C THR A 910 -25.88 88.31 -15.00
N THR A 911 -26.28 89.48 -14.48
CA THR A 911 -26.13 89.98 -13.08
C THR A 911 -26.50 89.05 -11.93
N ASP A 912 -27.18 87.94 -12.22
CA ASP A 912 -27.82 87.08 -11.22
C ASP A 912 -27.04 85.77 -10.93
N ILE A 913 -25.99 85.45 -11.71
CA ILE A 913 -25.12 84.28 -11.51
C ILE A 913 -23.67 84.73 -11.44
N THR A 914 -22.93 84.25 -10.43
CA THR A 914 -21.52 84.60 -10.23
C THR A 914 -20.68 84.09 -11.40
N ASN A 915 -19.99 85.00 -12.10
CA ASN A 915 -18.98 84.63 -13.09
C ASN A 915 -17.83 83.87 -12.42
N GLY A 916 -17.42 82.76 -13.01
CA GLY A 916 -16.38 81.89 -12.47
C GLY A 916 -16.43 80.48 -13.04
N THR A 917 -15.45 79.67 -12.64
CA THR A 917 -15.35 78.26 -13.01
C THR A 917 -16.01 77.41 -11.93
N TYR A 918 -17.14 76.81 -12.27
CA TYR A 918 -17.81 75.79 -11.47
C TYR A 918 -17.17 74.45 -11.77
N TRP A 919 -16.92 73.64 -10.75
CA TRP A 919 -16.36 72.32 -10.97
C TRP A 919 -16.94 71.29 -10.00
N VAL A 920 -16.97 70.05 -10.48
CA VAL A 920 -17.28 68.86 -9.70
C VAL A 920 -16.27 67.79 -10.08
N ASP A 921 -15.71 67.12 -9.08
CA ASP A 921 -14.76 66.02 -9.20
C ASP A 921 -15.30 64.86 -8.36
N CYS A 922 -15.76 63.82 -9.05
CA CYS A 922 -16.14 62.56 -8.44
C CYS A 922 -14.97 61.57 -8.62
N HIS A 923 -14.53 60.96 -7.53
CA HIS A 923 -13.44 59.99 -7.54
C HIS A 923 -13.88 58.75 -6.76
N THR A 924 -14.00 57.62 -7.46
CA THR A 924 -14.33 56.32 -6.87
C THR A 924 -13.13 55.39 -6.98
N VAL A 925 -12.80 54.73 -5.88
CA VAL A 925 -11.76 53.71 -5.81
C VAL A 925 -12.31 52.49 -5.08
N ASN A 926 -12.39 51.35 -5.76
CA ASN A 926 -12.75 50.08 -5.15
C ASN A 926 -11.57 49.11 -5.20
N TYR A 927 -11.46 48.26 -4.18
CA TYR A 927 -10.46 47.22 -4.05
C TYR A 927 -11.13 45.87 -3.80
N LEU A 928 -10.56 44.84 -4.42
CA LEU A 928 -10.92 43.44 -4.24
C LEU A 928 -9.63 42.68 -3.90
N GLU A 929 -9.65 41.95 -2.79
CA GLU A 929 -8.52 41.16 -2.31
C GLU A 929 -8.98 39.70 -2.18
N ILE A 930 -8.34 38.79 -2.93
CA ILE A 930 -8.62 37.36 -2.94
C ILE A 930 -7.41 36.62 -2.38
N PRO A 931 -7.51 35.92 -1.24
CA PRO A 931 -6.36 35.26 -0.64
C PRO A 931 -5.97 34.01 -1.44
N THR A 932 -4.67 33.82 -1.61
CA THR A 932 -4.01 32.65 -2.22
C THR A 932 -3.25 31.84 -1.16
N THR A 933 -3.69 31.95 0.09
CA THR A 933 -3.16 31.21 1.24
C THR A 933 -4.26 30.38 1.88
N PHE A 934 -3.88 29.24 2.47
CA PHE A 934 -4.83 28.34 3.11
C PHE A 934 -5.03 28.70 4.58
N THR A 935 -6.24 29.10 4.94
CA THR A 935 -6.64 29.42 6.32
C THR A 935 -7.65 28.42 6.86
N ASN A 936 -7.17 27.23 7.24
CA ASN A 936 -7.94 26.19 7.95
C ASN A 936 -9.36 25.92 7.40
N GLY A 937 -9.52 25.87 6.09
CA GLY A 937 -10.80 25.55 5.45
C GLY A 937 -11.79 26.71 5.34
N GLN A 938 -11.35 27.94 5.61
CA GLN A 938 -12.12 29.16 5.39
C GLN A 938 -11.43 30.04 4.34
N LEU A 939 -12.20 30.55 3.40
CA LEU A 939 -11.79 31.51 2.37
C LEU A 939 -12.54 32.83 2.60
N GLU A 940 -11.81 33.93 2.73
CA GLU A 940 -12.37 35.27 2.93
C GLU A 940 -11.97 36.20 1.78
N ILE A 941 -12.93 36.53 0.90
CA ILE A 941 -12.72 37.50 -0.19
C ILE A 941 -13.14 38.89 0.32
N LYS A 942 -12.21 39.84 0.35
CA LYS A 942 -12.44 41.17 0.91
C LYS A 942 -12.74 42.19 -0.19
N LEU A 943 -13.76 43.00 0.05
CA LEU A 943 -14.16 44.11 -0.81
C LEU A 943 -14.21 45.39 0.01
N ARG A 944 -13.70 46.47 -0.57
CA ARG A 944 -13.84 47.82 0.00
C ARG A 944 -13.92 48.86 -1.10
N GLY A 945 -14.56 49.97 -0.81
CA GLY A 945 -14.64 51.09 -1.74
C GLY A 945 -14.69 52.43 -1.04
N ASP A 946 -14.12 53.43 -1.70
CA ASP A 946 -14.06 54.82 -1.28
C ASP A 946 -14.58 55.70 -2.42
N VAL A 947 -15.59 56.50 -2.14
CA VAL A 947 -16.15 57.50 -3.05
C VAL A 947 -15.87 58.87 -2.46
N LYS A 948 -15.31 59.78 -3.25
CA LYS A 948 -15.07 61.18 -2.88
C LYS A 948 -15.74 62.08 -3.89
N VAL A 949 -16.52 63.03 -3.41
CA VAL A 949 -17.12 64.07 -4.24
C VAL A 949 -16.61 65.40 -3.74
N SER A 950 -15.98 66.15 -4.62
CA SER A 950 -15.53 67.52 -4.37
C SER A 950 -16.19 68.43 -5.40
N LEU A 951 -16.72 69.56 -4.96
CA LEU A 951 -17.31 70.56 -5.85
C LEU A 951 -16.98 71.96 -5.35
N GLY A 952 -16.90 72.92 -6.26
CA GLY A 952 -16.55 74.27 -5.88
C GLY A 952 -16.70 75.28 -7.01
N VAL A 953 -16.46 76.53 -6.65
CA VAL A 953 -16.48 77.67 -7.56
C VAL A 953 -15.17 78.43 -7.38
N ASP A 954 -14.51 78.72 -8.50
CA ASP A 954 -13.36 79.61 -8.56
C ASP A 954 -13.72 80.83 -9.42
N GLY A 955 -14.20 81.89 -8.78
CA GLY A 955 -14.61 83.14 -9.42
C GLY A 955 -14.10 84.36 -8.66
N GLY A 956 -14.07 85.52 -9.33
CA GLY A 956 -13.54 86.75 -8.74
C GLY A 956 -14.33 87.26 -7.53
N ALA A 957 -15.64 86.97 -7.46
CA ALA A 957 -16.51 87.34 -6.35
C ALA A 957 -16.74 86.23 -5.33
N GLN A 958 -16.53 84.95 -5.69
CA GLN A 958 -16.74 83.80 -4.82
C GLN A 958 -15.70 82.73 -5.10
N LYS A 959 -15.02 82.30 -4.02
CA LYS A 959 -14.07 81.20 -4.06
C LYS A 959 -14.35 80.27 -2.89
N TRP A 960 -14.95 79.12 -3.19
CA TRP A 960 -15.24 78.10 -2.19
C TRP A 960 -15.13 76.70 -2.79
N SER A 961 -14.89 75.72 -1.93
CA SER A 961 -14.92 74.30 -2.29
C SER A 961 -15.48 73.50 -1.13
N THR A 962 -16.27 72.48 -1.43
CA THR A 962 -16.79 71.52 -0.45
C THR A 962 -16.47 70.11 -0.89
N LYS A 963 -16.18 69.23 0.07
CA LYS A 963 -15.90 67.83 -0.19
C LYS A 963 -16.60 66.95 0.84
N SER A 964 -17.09 65.80 0.39
CA SER A 964 -17.54 64.70 1.25
C SER A 964 -17.06 63.38 0.64
N GLY A 965 -17.20 62.30 1.39
CA GLY A 965 -16.92 60.98 0.89
C GLY A 965 -17.80 59.92 1.55
N ALA A 966 -17.83 58.75 0.95
CA ALA A 966 -18.45 57.56 1.52
C ALA A 966 -17.46 56.41 1.40
N SER A 967 -17.35 55.58 2.44
CA SER A 967 -16.54 54.38 2.43
C SER A 967 -17.38 53.16 2.83
N TRP A 968 -17.10 52.02 2.22
CA TRP A 968 -17.78 50.76 2.54
C TRP A 968 -16.77 49.61 2.52
N ARG A 969 -17.05 48.56 3.29
CA ARG A 969 -16.25 47.34 3.33
C ARG A 969 -17.12 46.14 3.64
N THR A 970 -16.74 44.98 3.11
CA THR A 970 -17.39 43.70 3.40
C THR A 970 -16.47 42.54 3.02
N SER A 971 -16.84 41.35 3.46
CA SER A 971 -16.14 40.11 3.15
C SER A 971 -17.13 39.03 2.76
N ILE A 972 -16.81 38.26 1.73
CA ILE A 972 -17.51 37.02 1.39
C ILE A 972 -16.73 35.88 2.06
N CYS A 973 -17.37 35.20 3.00
CA CYS A 973 -16.77 34.08 3.73
C CYS A 973 -17.33 32.77 3.19
N ILE A 974 -16.43 31.88 2.77
CA ILE A 974 -16.76 30.54 2.30
C ILE A 974 -16.03 29.56 3.21
N GLY A 975 -16.76 28.81 4.01
CA GLY A 975 -16.20 27.88 4.99
C GLY A 975 -16.70 26.46 4.80
N THR A 976 -15.94 25.49 5.32
CA THR A 976 -16.37 24.09 5.41
C THR A 976 -17.26 23.88 6.64
N SER A 977 -18.36 23.17 6.47
CA SER A 977 -19.25 22.68 7.53
C SER A 977 -19.46 21.16 7.41
N GLU A 978 -20.22 20.54 8.32
CA GLU A 978 -20.54 19.10 8.26
C GLU A 978 -21.27 18.71 6.96
N ASP A 979 -22.07 19.62 6.40
CA ASP A 979 -22.81 19.42 5.15
C ASP A 979 -22.00 19.82 3.88
N GLY A 980 -20.71 20.10 4.01
CA GLY A 980 -19.86 20.66 2.95
C GLY A 980 -19.75 22.19 3.04
N LEU A 981 -19.51 22.87 1.91
CA LEU A 981 -19.35 24.33 1.88
C LEU A 981 -20.57 25.10 2.38
N LYS A 982 -20.32 26.25 3.02
CA LYS A 982 -21.30 27.28 3.36
C LYS A 982 -20.75 28.66 3.02
N VAL A 983 -21.61 29.49 2.43
CA VAL A 983 -21.29 30.85 1.97
C VAL A 983 -22.08 31.86 2.80
N SER A 984 -21.38 32.82 3.39
CA SER A 984 -21.99 33.88 4.19
C SER A 984 -21.31 35.24 3.98
N VAL A 985 -22.02 36.30 4.37
CA VAL A 985 -21.51 37.66 4.44
C VAL A 985 -21.65 38.10 5.91
N PRO A 986 -20.57 38.11 6.70
CA PRO A 986 -20.67 38.34 8.14
C PRO A 986 -21.25 39.71 8.53
N ALA A 987 -21.05 40.73 7.69
CA ALA A 987 -21.55 42.07 7.92
C ALA A 987 -22.09 42.70 6.61
N PRO A 988 -23.28 43.32 6.64
CA PRO A 988 -23.85 43.96 5.47
C PRO A 988 -22.95 45.12 5.00
N PRO A 989 -22.69 45.27 3.69
CA PRO A 989 -21.88 46.36 3.13
C PRO A 989 -22.64 47.69 3.13
N VAL A 990 -22.78 48.30 4.31
CA VAL A 990 -23.44 49.60 4.47
C VAL A 990 -22.41 50.72 4.31
N PRO A 991 -22.62 51.68 3.38
CA PRO A 991 -21.73 52.84 3.25
C PRO A 991 -21.75 53.74 4.48
N VAL A 992 -20.56 54.16 4.91
CA VAL A 992 -20.31 55.13 5.97
C VAL A 992 -19.95 56.47 5.34
N TYR A 993 -20.72 57.50 5.64
CA TYR A 993 -20.59 58.83 5.03
C TYR A 993 -19.76 59.76 5.93
N LEU A 994 -18.87 60.53 5.30
CA LEU A 994 -18.08 61.57 5.95
C LEU A 994 -18.81 62.91 5.86
N PRO A 995 -18.89 63.68 6.95
CA PRO A 995 -19.47 65.02 6.94
C PRO A 995 -18.84 65.91 5.86
N ALA A 996 -19.66 66.75 5.22
CA ALA A 996 -19.18 67.71 4.25
C ALA A 996 -18.22 68.73 4.90
N SER A 997 -17.05 68.92 4.29
CA SER A 997 -16.04 69.89 4.71
C SER A 997 -15.95 71.00 3.68
N THR A 998 -16.37 72.20 4.05
CA THR A 998 -16.40 73.38 3.17
C THR A 998 -15.28 74.34 3.54
N ILE A 999 -14.54 74.80 2.53
CA ILE A 999 -13.51 75.84 2.62
C ILE A 999 -14.03 77.05 1.83
N GLY A 1000 -14.10 78.22 2.46
CA GLY A 1000 -14.68 79.44 1.90
C GLY A 1000 -16.16 79.63 2.26
N GLU A 1001 -16.71 80.81 1.93
CA GLU A 1001 -18.11 81.13 2.18
C GLU A 1001 -18.96 80.75 0.96
N ALA A 1002 -19.74 79.68 1.09
CA ALA A 1002 -20.63 79.21 0.02
C ALA A 1002 -21.99 79.90 0.13
N LEU A 1003 -22.48 80.46 -0.98
CA LEU A 1003 -23.84 80.97 -1.03
C LEU A 1003 -24.86 79.81 -0.95
N PRO A 1004 -25.90 79.90 -0.09
CA PRO A 1004 -26.93 78.86 0.02
C PRO A 1004 -27.63 78.53 -1.31
N ALA A 1005 -27.73 79.50 -2.23
CA ALA A 1005 -28.36 79.32 -3.54
C ALA A 1005 -27.57 78.41 -4.51
N PHE A 1006 -26.27 78.22 -4.27
CA PHE A 1006 -25.35 77.45 -5.13
C PHE A 1006 -24.70 76.27 -4.39
N TRP A 1007 -24.98 76.12 -3.10
CA TRP A 1007 -24.45 75.05 -2.27
C TRP A 1007 -25.35 73.82 -2.36
N ASN A 1008 -24.79 72.71 -2.83
CA ASN A 1008 -25.38 71.39 -2.66
C ASN A 1008 -24.56 70.64 -1.62
N ASP A 1009 -25.21 70.01 -0.64
CA ASP A 1009 -24.53 69.17 0.34
C ASP A 1009 -23.98 67.90 -0.35
N PRO A 1010 -22.65 67.75 -0.52
CA PRO A 1010 -22.09 66.57 -1.15
C PRO A 1010 -22.37 65.29 -0.34
N GLU A 1011 -22.58 65.38 0.99
CA GLU A 1011 -22.97 64.22 1.79
C GLU A 1011 -24.39 63.77 1.46
N ALA A 1012 -25.36 64.68 1.46
CA ALA A 1012 -26.74 64.38 1.09
C ALA A 1012 -26.84 63.85 -0.35
N LEU A 1013 -26.05 64.41 -1.28
CA LEU A 1013 -25.97 63.92 -2.66
C LEU A 1013 -25.43 62.48 -2.72
N LEU A 1014 -24.39 62.16 -1.95
CA LEU A 1014 -23.87 60.79 -1.86
C LEU A 1014 -24.90 59.83 -1.27
N ARG A 1015 -25.59 60.21 -0.19
CA ARG A 1015 -26.65 59.41 0.44
C ARG A 1015 -27.84 59.17 -0.48
N ALA A 1016 -28.17 60.13 -1.34
CA ALA A 1016 -29.30 60.03 -2.27
C ALA A 1016 -29.03 59.08 -3.44
N HIS A 1017 -27.76 58.88 -3.82
CA HIS A 1017 -27.41 58.13 -5.03
C HIS A 1017 -26.67 56.82 -4.80
N LEU A 1018 -25.89 56.69 -3.71
CA LEU A 1018 -25.28 55.42 -3.36
C LEU A 1018 -26.33 54.45 -2.77
N PRO A 1019 -26.19 53.14 -3.01
CA PRO A 1019 -27.11 52.17 -2.44
C PRO A 1019 -27.01 52.13 -0.91
N GLN A 1020 -28.13 51.90 -0.22
CA GLN A 1020 -28.14 51.73 1.25
C GLN A 1020 -27.31 50.51 1.70
N THR A 1021 -27.21 49.50 0.85
CA THR A 1021 -26.38 48.32 1.04
C THR A 1021 -25.92 47.86 -0.34
N VAL A 1022 -24.63 47.58 -0.51
CA VAL A 1022 -24.09 47.05 -1.77
C VAL A 1022 -24.63 45.63 -2.00
N ASP A 1023 -25.22 45.37 -3.17
CA ASP A 1023 -25.78 44.05 -3.48
C ASP A 1023 -24.68 43.06 -3.87
N LEU A 1024 -24.67 41.91 -3.19
CA LEU A 1024 -23.78 40.78 -3.47
C LEU A 1024 -24.56 39.51 -3.83
N GLY A 1025 -25.88 39.60 -4.04
CA GLY A 1025 -26.78 38.46 -4.24
C GLY A 1025 -26.33 37.53 -5.36
N ASP A 1026 -25.95 38.07 -6.52
CA ASP A 1026 -25.47 37.28 -7.66
C ASP A 1026 -24.15 36.53 -7.35
N VAL A 1027 -23.23 37.17 -6.62
CA VAL A 1027 -21.93 36.58 -6.26
C VAL A 1027 -22.12 35.47 -5.24
N LEU A 1028 -23.01 35.67 -4.27
CA LEU A 1028 -23.41 34.63 -3.33
C LEU A 1028 -24.10 33.49 -4.07
N GLY A 1029 -24.94 33.80 -5.05
CA GLY A 1029 -25.55 32.82 -5.94
C GLY A 1029 -24.51 31.93 -6.64
N LEU A 1030 -23.45 32.53 -7.19
CA LEU A 1030 -22.34 31.79 -7.81
C LEU A 1030 -21.69 30.79 -6.84
N PHE A 1031 -21.27 31.24 -5.65
CA PHE A 1031 -20.63 30.33 -4.69
C PHE A 1031 -21.60 29.31 -4.09
N ARG A 1032 -22.88 29.67 -3.92
CA ARG A 1032 -23.92 28.75 -3.45
C ARG A 1032 -24.20 27.60 -4.42
N THR A 1033 -23.80 27.71 -5.70
CA THR A 1033 -23.85 26.56 -6.62
C THR A 1033 -22.91 25.41 -6.21
N PHE A 1034 -21.96 25.66 -5.32
CA PHE A 1034 -21.06 24.66 -4.75
C PHE A 1034 -21.49 24.14 -3.37
N GLU A 1035 -22.59 24.66 -2.81
CA GLU A 1035 -23.15 24.13 -1.56
C GLU A 1035 -23.89 22.81 -1.80
N GLY A 1036 -23.80 21.90 -0.82
CA GLY A 1036 -24.45 20.59 -0.88
C GLY A 1036 -23.73 19.61 -1.80
N THR A 1037 -24.51 18.80 -2.54
CA THR A 1037 -23.98 17.77 -3.42
C THR A 1037 -23.26 18.39 -4.63
N TYR A 1038 -21.99 18.04 -4.79
CA TYR A 1038 -21.21 18.39 -5.96
C TYR A 1038 -21.71 17.62 -7.18
N THR A 1039 -22.03 18.38 -8.24
CA THR A 1039 -22.78 17.88 -9.39
C THR A 1039 -21.90 17.56 -10.59
N GLY A 1040 -20.59 17.80 -10.48
CA GLY A 1040 -19.64 17.59 -11.58
C GLY A 1040 -19.04 16.19 -11.64
N LEU A 1041 -19.07 15.46 -10.51
CA LEU A 1041 -18.41 14.16 -10.37
C LEU A 1041 -19.13 13.29 -9.33
N PHE A 1042 -19.52 12.08 -9.72
CA PHE A 1042 -20.22 11.14 -8.83
C PHE A 1042 -19.43 9.82 -8.69
N PRO A 1043 -19.03 9.39 -7.48
CA PRO A 1043 -18.36 8.11 -7.25
C PRO A 1043 -19.38 6.96 -7.26
N GLY A 1044 -19.40 6.17 -8.33
CA GLY A 1044 -20.43 5.16 -8.56
C GLY A 1044 -21.85 5.76 -8.55
N THR A 1045 -22.66 5.36 -7.57
CA THR A 1045 -24.03 5.88 -7.33
C THR A 1045 -24.11 6.92 -6.23
N SER A 1046 -22.99 7.21 -5.56
CA SER A 1046 -22.89 8.16 -4.44
C SER A 1046 -22.57 9.57 -4.96
N ALA A 1047 -22.42 10.51 -4.03
CA ALA A 1047 -22.14 11.91 -4.31
C ALA A 1047 -20.94 12.41 -3.49
N PHE A 1048 -20.28 13.45 -3.99
CA PHE A 1048 -19.34 14.24 -3.20
C PHE A 1048 -20.00 15.53 -2.70
N THR A 1049 -19.42 16.13 -1.68
CA THR A 1049 -19.54 17.56 -1.36
C THR A 1049 -18.17 18.21 -1.55
N LEU A 1050 -18.15 19.54 -1.66
CA LEU A 1050 -16.92 20.32 -1.68
C LEU A 1050 -16.59 20.81 -0.28
N ALA A 1051 -15.30 20.97 -0.01
CA ALA A 1051 -14.76 21.50 1.23
C ALA A 1051 -13.49 22.32 0.97
N ASN A 1052 -13.05 23.05 1.97
CA ASN A 1052 -11.73 23.68 2.07
C ASN A 1052 -11.36 24.50 0.83
N PRO A 1053 -12.15 25.54 0.51
CA PRO A 1053 -11.96 26.34 -0.68
C PRO A 1053 -10.65 27.14 -0.60
N ALA A 1054 -9.94 27.26 -1.70
CA ALA A 1054 -8.72 28.07 -1.80
C ALA A 1054 -8.54 28.60 -3.22
N PHE A 1055 -7.75 29.66 -3.39
CA PHE A 1055 -7.22 30.04 -4.69
C PHE A 1055 -5.73 29.71 -4.78
N ASN A 1056 -5.27 29.17 -5.91
CA ASN A 1056 -3.83 29.07 -6.18
C ASN A 1056 -3.25 30.44 -6.59
N LYS A 1057 -1.93 30.53 -6.72
CA LYS A 1057 -1.25 31.78 -7.12
C LYS A 1057 -1.66 32.27 -8.51
N ASP A 1058 -2.09 31.38 -9.40
CA ASP A 1058 -2.59 31.77 -10.72
C ASP A 1058 -4.01 32.31 -10.70
N GLY A 1059 -4.75 32.10 -9.61
CA GLY A 1059 -6.14 32.49 -9.44
C GLY A 1059 -7.16 31.46 -9.91
N ASP A 1060 -6.74 30.20 -10.06
CA ASP A 1060 -7.64 29.05 -10.14
C ASP A 1060 -8.25 28.78 -8.76
N VAL A 1061 -9.53 28.37 -8.71
CA VAL A 1061 -10.20 28.01 -7.46
C VAL A 1061 -10.12 26.51 -7.23
N LEU A 1062 -9.72 26.11 -6.03
CA LEU A 1062 -9.50 24.75 -5.57
C LEU A 1062 -10.53 24.39 -4.48
N PHE A 1063 -10.98 23.14 -4.49
CA PHE A 1063 -11.83 22.56 -3.47
C PHE A 1063 -11.36 21.13 -3.15
N GLU A 1064 -11.43 20.72 -1.90
CA GLU A 1064 -11.27 19.33 -1.49
C GLU A 1064 -12.58 18.55 -1.73
N LEU A 1065 -12.48 17.33 -2.26
CA LEU A 1065 -13.60 16.40 -2.36
C LEU A 1065 -13.82 15.70 -1.02
N VAL A 1066 -15.07 15.62 -0.57
CA VAL A 1066 -15.46 14.86 0.63
C VAL A 1066 -16.69 14.02 0.29
N PRO A 1067 -16.78 12.74 0.70
CA PRO A 1067 -17.98 11.94 0.47
C PRO A 1067 -19.19 12.60 1.10
N HIS A 1068 -20.29 12.66 0.35
CA HIS A 1068 -21.56 13.12 0.90
C HIS A 1068 -22.12 12.02 1.80
N THR A 1069 -21.90 12.14 3.11
CA THR A 1069 -22.52 11.27 4.10
C THR A 1069 -23.97 11.68 4.27
N GLN A 1070 -24.86 11.14 3.44
CA GLN A 1070 -26.23 10.97 3.92
C GLN A 1070 -26.17 9.87 4.97
N LEU A 1071 -26.23 10.26 6.25
CA LEU A 1071 -26.84 9.41 7.25
C LEU A 1071 -28.17 8.99 6.62
N SER A 1072 -28.23 7.78 6.07
CA SER A 1072 -29.48 7.12 5.72
C SER A 1072 -30.18 6.90 7.05
N ALA A 1073 -30.80 7.95 7.58
CA ALA A 1073 -31.95 7.82 8.43
C ALA A 1073 -32.90 6.98 7.59
N SER A 1074 -32.99 5.69 7.92
CA SER A 1074 -34.05 4.81 7.48
C SER A 1074 -35.32 5.63 7.47
N ALA A 1075 -35.88 5.86 6.27
CA ALA A 1075 -37.11 6.61 6.11
C ALA A 1075 -38.08 6.13 7.21
N PRO A 1076 -38.69 7.03 8.00
CA PRO A 1076 -39.66 6.61 8.99
C PRO A 1076 -40.70 5.80 8.23
N LEU A 1077 -40.90 4.55 8.64
CA LEU A 1077 -41.96 3.69 8.15
C LEU A 1077 -43.24 4.52 8.17
N VAL A 1078 -43.64 5.00 7.00
CA VAL A 1078 -44.90 5.72 6.81
C VAL A 1078 -45.97 4.74 7.24
N SER A 1079 -46.52 4.98 8.42
CA SER A 1079 -47.72 4.31 8.88
C SER A 1079 -48.78 4.56 7.82
N LYS A 1080 -49.29 3.47 7.23
CA LYS A 1080 -50.43 3.50 6.32
C LYS A 1080 -51.61 4.16 7.03
N ALA A 1081 -51.81 5.45 6.79
CA ALA A 1081 -53.09 6.10 6.99
C ALA A 1081 -54.02 5.58 5.89
N ALA A 1082 -54.86 4.63 6.26
CA ALA A 1082 -55.89 4.09 5.39
C ALA A 1082 -56.91 5.17 5.05
N ALA A 1083 -56.95 5.58 3.79
CA ALA A 1083 -58.11 6.21 3.20
C ALA A 1083 -59.23 5.17 3.11
N ARG A 1084 -60.35 5.39 3.82
CA ARG A 1084 -61.62 4.74 3.50
C ARG A 1084 -62.76 5.76 3.55
N ALA A 1085 -63.26 6.02 2.35
CA ALA A 1085 -64.65 6.16 1.94
C ALA A 1085 -65.68 6.60 2.99
N ALA A 1086 -66.35 7.70 2.65
CA ALA A 1086 -67.66 8.08 3.13
C ALA A 1086 -68.68 6.95 2.89
N GLY A 1087 -69.47 6.61 3.91
CA GLY A 1087 -70.54 5.64 3.80
C GLY A 1087 -71.18 5.27 5.13
N THR A 1088 -72.19 6.06 5.52
CA THR A 1088 -73.37 5.68 6.32
C THR A 1088 -73.18 5.12 7.74
N ALA A 1089 -73.70 5.90 8.69
CA ALA A 1089 -73.95 5.54 10.08
C ALA A 1089 -75.18 4.62 10.22
N ALA A 1090 -75.05 3.53 10.98
CA ALA A 1090 -76.15 2.94 11.75
C ALA A 1090 -75.63 1.99 12.85
N ALA A 1091 -75.86 2.42 14.09
CA ALA A 1091 -76.32 1.65 15.25
C ALA A 1091 -75.59 0.36 15.75
N ARG A 1092 -75.25 0.47 17.05
CA ARG A 1092 -75.52 -0.47 18.17
C ARG A 1092 -74.57 -1.64 18.48
N ASP A 1093 -74.02 -1.50 19.70
CA ASP A 1093 -74.15 -2.38 20.87
C ASP A 1093 -73.10 -3.46 21.21
N HIS A 1094 -72.75 -3.37 22.50
CA HIS A 1094 -72.25 -4.34 23.48
C HIS A 1094 -70.78 -4.81 23.44
N ARG A 1095 -69.98 -4.52 24.49
CA ARG A 1095 -69.85 -5.23 25.81
C ARG A 1095 -69.45 -6.71 25.57
N THR A 1096 -68.44 -7.32 26.19
CA THR A 1096 -67.83 -7.18 27.52
C THR A 1096 -66.68 -8.20 27.61
N TYR A 1097 -65.63 -7.93 28.43
CA TYR A 1097 -64.88 -8.85 29.32
C TYR A 1097 -64.29 -10.17 28.75
N ALA A 1098 -63.12 -10.69 29.14
CA ALA A 1098 -62.11 -10.34 30.13
C ALA A 1098 -60.92 -11.31 29.96
N SER A 1099 -59.75 -10.91 30.50
CA SER A 1099 -58.82 -11.70 31.32
C SER A 1099 -58.35 -13.07 30.78
N SER A 1100 -57.06 -13.44 30.77
CA SER A 1100 -56.17 -13.40 31.93
C SER A 1100 -54.77 -13.91 31.56
N VAL A 1101 -53.76 -13.31 32.17
CA VAL A 1101 -52.64 -13.97 32.87
C VAL A 1101 -51.45 -14.56 32.06
N ARG A 1102 -50.30 -13.92 32.34
CA ARG A 1102 -48.86 -14.29 32.25
C ARG A 1102 -48.54 -15.65 32.95
N PRO A 1103 -47.30 -16.14 33.15
CA PRO A 1103 -45.91 -15.67 32.87
C PRO A 1103 -45.03 -16.73 32.16
N ARG A 1104 -43.87 -16.44 31.56
CA ARG A 1104 -42.50 -16.12 32.09
C ARG A 1104 -41.82 -17.25 32.89
N GLY A 1105 -40.62 -17.64 32.44
CA GLY A 1105 -39.61 -18.47 33.13
C GLY A 1105 -39.10 -19.61 32.22
N GLU A 1106 -37.99 -19.47 31.50
CA GLU A 1106 -36.57 -19.62 31.89
C GLU A 1106 -36.05 -21.08 31.97
N HIS A 1107 -34.81 -21.20 31.47
CA HIS A 1107 -33.73 -22.15 31.80
C HIS A 1107 -33.44 -23.43 30.98
N ARG A 1108 -32.17 -23.47 30.53
CA ARG A 1108 -31.16 -24.57 30.54
C ARG A 1108 -31.38 -25.75 29.57
N SER A 1109 -30.57 -25.85 28.52
CA SER A 1109 -29.26 -26.55 28.42
C SER A 1109 -29.36 -28.08 28.41
N LEU A 1110 -28.89 -28.73 27.33
CA LEU A 1110 -27.86 -29.80 27.32
C LEU A 1110 -27.90 -30.68 26.05
N SER A 1111 -26.76 -30.70 25.35
CA SER A 1111 -25.96 -31.84 24.87
C SER A 1111 -26.54 -33.11 24.19
N LEU A 1112 -25.84 -33.46 23.10
CA LEU A 1112 -25.31 -34.77 22.66
C LEU A 1112 -26.19 -35.82 21.93
N LEU A 1113 -25.76 -36.13 20.69
CA LEU A 1113 -25.48 -37.44 20.06
C LEU A 1113 -26.47 -38.63 20.22
N GLN A 1114 -26.91 -39.17 19.07
CA GLN A 1114 -26.52 -40.49 18.49
C GLN A 1114 -27.67 -41.27 17.82
N ARG A 1115 -27.41 -41.70 16.56
CA ARG A 1115 -27.95 -42.82 15.72
C ARG A 1115 -29.24 -43.57 16.13
N VAL A 1116 -30.09 -43.88 15.15
CA VAL A 1116 -30.32 -45.24 14.55
C VAL A 1116 -31.45 -45.23 13.48
N LYS A 1117 -31.25 -46.07 12.46
CA LYS A 1117 -32.13 -46.50 11.33
C LYS A 1117 -33.52 -47.04 11.75
N ASN A 1118 -34.51 -46.94 10.83
CA ASN A 1118 -35.29 -48.05 10.20
C ASN A 1118 -36.57 -47.48 9.54
N LYS A 1119 -36.84 -47.74 8.25
CA LYS A 1119 -37.54 -48.91 7.64
C LYS A 1119 -39.08 -48.84 7.78
N LEU A 1120 -39.81 -48.96 6.65
CA LEU A 1120 -41.19 -49.48 6.41
C LEU A 1120 -41.84 -48.69 5.24
N THR A 1121 -41.88 -49.22 4.01
CA THR A 1121 -42.86 -50.19 3.39
C THR A 1121 -44.17 -49.57 2.95
N GLY A 1122 -44.59 -49.91 1.72
CA GLY A 1122 -45.95 -49.74 1.23
C GLY A 1122 -46.07 -50.02 -0.27
N ASP A 1123 -46.02 -51.30 -0.64
CA ASP A 1123 -46.47 -51.85 -1.94
C ASP A 1123 -48.00 -51.65 -2.12
N HIS A 1124 -48.47 -51.49 -3.36
CA HIS A 1124 -49.40 -52.46 -3.95
C HIS A 1124 -49.58 -52.30 -5.47
N ASP A 1125 -49.75 -53.46 -6.08
CA ASP A 1125 -49.83 -53.85 -7.49
C ASP A 1125 -51.07 -53.33 -8.24
N ASP A 1126 -51.00 -53.27 -9.59
CA ASP A 1126 -51.73 -54.23 -10.43
C ASP A 1126 -51.48 -54.11 -11.95
N GLU A 1127 -51.35 -55.30 -12.54
CA GLU A 1127 -51.84 -55.76 -13.86
C GLU A 1127 -51.27 -55.29 -15.23
N LYS A 1128 -50.66 -56.30 -15.88
CA LYS A 1128 -51.04 -56.90 -17.19
C LYS A 1128 -50.31 -56.48 -18.48
N HIS A 1129 -49.60 -57.50 -18.98
CA HIS A 1129 -49.70 -58.13 -20.31
C HIS A 1129 -48.76 -57.72 -21.47
N ARG A 1130 -47.99 -58.76 -21.85
CA ARG A 1130 -47.75 -59.33 -23.21
C ARG A 1130 -46.53 -58.87 -24.03
N HIS A 1131 -45.68 -59.87 -24.28
CA HIS A 1131 -44.85 -60.15 -25.46
C HIS A 1131 -45.22 -59.40 -26.75
N ALA A 1132 -44.22 -58.93 -27.51
CA ALA A 1132 -43.60 -59.71 -28.59
C ALA A 1132 -42.58 -58.89 -29.41
N ASP A 1133 -41.56 -59.61 -29.87
CA ASP A 1133 -40.52 -59.23 -30.83
C ASP A 1133 -41.02 -58.66 -32.17
N GLY A 1134 -40.15 -57.92 -32.87
CA GLY A 1134 -40.35 -57.66 -34.30
C GLY A 1134 -39.45 -56.59 -34.95
N LYS A 1135 -38.19 -56.93 -35.22
CA LYS A 1135 -37.47 -56.51 -36.45
C LYS A 1135 -37.86 -57.50 -37.57
N PRO A 1136 -37.70 -57.29 -38.90
CA PRO A 1136 -36.95 -56.23 -39.61
C PRO A 1136 -37.53 -55.74 -40.99
N ALA A 1137 -36.78 -54.83 -41.62
CA ALA A 1137 -36.45 -54.71 -43.06
C ALA A 1137 -37.36 -54.01 -44.11
N ASN A 1138 -36.66 -53.10 -44.82
CA ASN A 1138 -36.73 -52.68 -46.23
C ASN A 1138 -37.71 -51.58 -46.70
N GLY A 1139 -37.14 -50.59 -47.41
CA GLY A 1139 -37.85 -49.80 -48.42
C GLY A 1139 -37.34 -48.38 -48.61
N SER A 1140 -36.51 -48.18 -49.64
CA SER A 1140 -35.93 -46.94 -50.15
C SER A 1140 -36.92 -45.83 -50.55
N ALA A 1141 -36.55 -44.55 -50.36
CA ALA A 1141 -36.50 -43.51 -51.40
C ALA A 1141 -36.10 -42.12 -50.83
N SER A 1142 -35.10 -41.50 -51.47
CA SER A 1142 -34.68 -40.10 -51.33
C SER A 1142 -35.77 -39.10 -51.78
N PRO A 1143 -35.72 -37.82 -51.36
CA PRO A 1143 -34.95 -36.84 -52.14
C PRO A 1143 -34.08 -35.89 -51.31
N ALA A 1144 -32.99 -35.46 -51.96
CA ALA A 1144 -31.94 -34.57 -51.48
C ALA A 1144 -32.35 -33.08 -51.47
N ALA A 1145 -31.68 -32.30 -50.61
CA ALA A 1145 -31.68 -30.83 -50.56
C ALA A 1145 -30.23 -30.33 -50.32
N PRO A 1146 -29.89 -29.07 -50.68
CA PRO A 1146 -28.71 -28.77 -51.50
C PRO A 1146 -27.47 -28.28 -50.74
N SER A 1147 -26.31 -28.47 -51.38
CA SER A 1147 -25.00 -27.87 -51.05
C SER A 1147 -24.98 -26.36 -51.33
N PRO A 1148 -24.22 -25.55 -50.56
CA PRO A 1148 -23.94 -24.17 -50.92
C PRO A 1148 -22.76 -24.06 -51.88
N VAL A 1149 -22.98 -23.27 -52.92
CA VAL A 1149 -22.10 -22.89 -54.02
C VAL A 1149 -21.03 -21.91 -53.55
N THR A 1150 -19.77 -22.19 -53.90
CA THR A 1150 -18.62 -21.30 -53.91
C THR A 1150 -18.70 -20.31 -55.08
N PRO A 1151 -18.36 -19.02 -54.92
CA PRO A 1151 -18.00 -18.17 -56.04
C PRO A 1151 -16.47 -18.10 -56.19
N ALA A 1152 -16.00 -18.46 -57.38
CA ALA A 1152 -14.67 -18.15 -57.88
C ALA A 1152 -14.68 -16.78 -58.56
N VAL A 1153 -13.66 -15.95 -58.30
CA VAL A 1153 -13.25 -14.84 -59.17
C VAL A 1153 -11.72 -14.84 -59.23
N GLU A 1154 -11.20 -14.88 -60.46
CA GLU A 1154 -9.78 -14.90 -60.84
C GLU A 1154 -9.14 -13.49 -60.88
N SER A 1155 -7.87 -13.43 -60.41
CA SER A 1155 -6.70 -12.66 -60.93
C SER A 1155 -6.65 -11.12 -60.82
N PRO A 1156 -5.45 -10.46 -60.86
CA PRO A 1156 -4.06 -10.96 -60.84
C PRO A 1156 -3.15 -10.32 -59.75
N ALA A 1157 -1.97 -10.93 -59.56
CA ALA A 1157 -0.90 -10.47 -58.67
C ALA A 1157 -0.13 -9.25 -59.24
N ALA A 1158 0.10 -8.25 -58.38
CA ALA A 1158 1.08 -7.18 -58.60
C ALA A 1158 1.94 -6.99 -57.33
N SER A 1159 3.25 -6.94 -57.52
CA SER A 1159 4.30 -6.87 -56.50
C SER A 1159 4.31 -5.56 -55.70
N PRO A 1160 4.74 -5.54 -54.43
CA PRO A 1160 4.91 -4.31 -53.66
C PRO A 1160 6.24 -3.60 -53.97
N PRO A 1161 6.29 -2.24 -53.91
CA PRO A 1161 7.45 -1.45 -54.26
C PRO A 1161 8.49 -1.35 -53.13
N THR A 1162 9.75 -1.43 -53.55
CA THR A 1162 10.97 -1.17 -52.78
C THR A 1162 11.06 0.29 -52.32
N PRO A 1163 11.48 0.59 -51.07
CA PRO A 1163 11.78 1.96 -50.66
C PRO A 1163 13.17 2.43 -51.16
N PRO A 1164 13.35 3.74 -51.44
CA PRO A 1164 14.54 4.23 -52.13
C PRO A 1164 15.76 4.39 -51.22
N ALA A 1165 16.91 4.03 -51.79
CA ALA A 1165 18.24 4.23 -51.24
C ALA A 1165 18.61 5.72 -51.17
N ALA A 1166 18.90 6.21 -49.96
CA ALA A 1166 19.59 7.47 -49.74
C ALA A 1166 21.10 7.21 -49.61
N LYS A 1167 21.87 7.75 -50.57
CA LYS A 1167 23.32 7.88 -50.51
C LYS A 1167 23.70 8.89 -49.41
N GLY A 1168 24.55 8.49 -48.47
CA GLY A 1168 25.17 9.38 -47.49
C GLY A 1168 26.52 8.82 -47.05
N GLY A 1169 27.59 9.54 -47.37
CA GLY A 1169 28.97 9.08 -47.28
C GLY A 1169 29.50 8.83 -45.86
N ARG A 1170 30.35 7.81 -45.77
CA ARG A 1170 31.20 7.49 -44.62
C ARG A 1170 32.42 8.43 -44.65
N LYS A 1171 32.60 9.26 -43.62
CA LYS A 1171 33.88 9.90 -43.29
C LYS A 1171 34.33 9.36 -41.94
N ASP A 1172 35.55 8.86 -41.93
CA ASP A 1172 36.28 8.38 -40.77
C ASP A 1172 36.48 9.50 -39.73
N ALA A 1173 36.26 9.18 -38.45
CA ALA A 1173 36.81 9.94 -37.34
C ALA A 1173 37.22 8.97 -36.21
N LYS A 1174 38.52 9.02 -35.94
CA LYS A 1174 39.34 8.34 -34.94
C LYS A 1174 38.94 8.78 -33.52
N PRO A 1175 39.07 7.95 -32.47
CA PRO A 1175 39.00 8.46 -31.10
C PRO A 1175 40.40 8.90 -30.63
N GLU A 1176 40.46 10.11 -30.07
CA GLU A 1176 41.60 10.59 -29.29
C GLU A 1176 41.09 11.05 -27.92
N LYS A 1177 41.96 10.84 -26.92
CA LYS A 1177 41.75 10.92 -25.47
C LYS A 1177 41.19 12.26 -24.95
N ALA A 1178 40.40 12.18 -23.88
CA ALA A 1178 40.62 12.88 -22.60
C ALA A 1178 39.77 12.22 -21.52
#